data_AF-A0AAU2CS13-F1
#
_entry.id   AF-A0AAU2CS13-F1
#
_cell.length_a   1.000
_cell.length_b   1.000
_cell.length_c   1.000
_cell.angle_alpha   90.00
_cell.angle_beta   90.00
_cell.angle_gamma   90.00
#
_symmetry.space_group_name_H-M   'P 1'
#
loop_
_entity.id
_entity.type
_entity.pdbx_description
1 polymer ?
#
loop_
_entity_poly.entity_id
_entity_poly.type
_entity_poly.pdbx_seq_one_letter_code
_entity_poly.pdbx_strand_id
1 'polypeptide(L)'
;MPETGAGVDLQDQLEILIQEFRTSEPPMPVFVVHAQDGSDDEAVAGLVQQLYEGQEAHGTRCAVAQDVYEGDSEVRRAAAMVRALSDPKKWGGRTSVYRRYAFPRLRLVHAIDDAVRTLGDSWPAPGRPASDQGRRQLLLDQLAAQRWRPEGTARWRSGLPLFDMAHILPASLVTVLAALLARSAWYVAAAAGLGFLALLTVLNYALPGRAPIFLWLRRESRWFMTTTFLRAADQENPTEVSLLRPVRSWRAIAARAYDVAEALTTGGDFHLQLCVLALREDLRDNHRRLSWDLRGFKRPRPPVLFLPHADAANGGIELIRAVSDVRSRRSELDPLLVFAAVREQDVPRLDHGGTPPVPAPGPQLRRLSDRLRTWHREWGQRLRAEQSPSRDRSVLPWVMKIPLPHDQLDPIEERRVHLRASTRPTFARMVWALHSLVLVVALVAAATIMRAEALDDRYCSASLLTANRDTRREPAPGGGTECIGLATKGVRFSDWLPKPAAGADAKPLSAGDEPPWTVAELEQGIAAQNEDVLTSYADDYVTVVYAGPLSADHSQGTSLVKGAEELAGVYLAQAVINKNYTVKLRVLLANGGVDLGHQTDMAESIAAYAAHDPSVVGVVGTGRDLESSGKTTDILMKAGLPIVSGTNSATYLPRQYANWFSLAATDEWQTRQMGLIAAQLRTPGKRQYALVLARDTARTDDRYTEEQARYGQRMLADRGFTLLGQRRYTLKGGKPELREHAEEICSGDRIPSVVYFAGRAEDVEPLMTQLSAETGCSEKPLAILTGDDLSKVAFTGGKDAVAPAPDVTLYHAALAELKKAATRTSFYVDAADHLPGLAGRTLSYDSPVLASGQTALAHDATRALYYAATPHDTPQSRAATWVNLRTVRIEGMATGTIDFTGAPLYGDRTGQSIVLKEVHRTADGTSETHVVCSRIAGDTRPLTLKECAIRRPK
;
A
#
# COMPACT_ATOMS: atom_id res chain seq x y z
N MET A 1 54.00 34.36 -16.49
CA MET A 1 55.42 34.65 -16.15
C MET A 1 56.25 33.41 -16.44
N PRO A 2 57.55 33.52 -16.74
CA PRO A 2 58.40 32.33 -16.89
C PRO A 2 58.49 31.56 -15.56
N GLU A 3 58.50 30.22 -15.61
CA GLU A 3 58.45 29.38 -14.41
C GLU A 3 59.80 29.39 -13.67
N THR A 4 59.83 29.60 -12.36
CA THR A 4 61.06 29.54 -11.55
C THR A 4 61.26 28.16 -10.90
N GLY A 5 62.50 27.84 -10.52
CA GLY A 5 62.83 26.60 -9.81
C GLY A 5 62.13 26.48 -8.45
N ALA A 6 62.07 27.59 -7.71
CA ALA A 6 61.30 27.66 -6.49
C ALA A 6 59.80 27.39 -6.70
N GLY A 7 59.24 27.86 -7.82
CA GLY A 7 57.82 27.72 -8.14
C GLY A 7 57.41 26.27 -8.35
N VAL A 8 58.24 25.49 -9.05
CA VAL A 8 58.01 24.05 -9.25
C VAL A 8 58.06 23.30 -7.93
N ASP A 9 59.11 23.49 -7.14
CA ASP A 9 59.31 22.75 -5.88
C ASP A 9 58.20 23.08 -4.84
N LEU A 10 57.75 24.34 -4.78
CA LEU A 10 56.63 24.74 -3.93
C LEU A 10 55.29 24.21 -4.43
N GLN A 11 55.06 24.21 -5.75
CA GLN A 11 53.85 23.64 -6.34
C GLN A 11 53.74 22.13 -6.08
N ASP A 12 54.85 21.39 -6.17
CA ASP A 12 54.91 19.97 -5.84
C ASP A 12 54.60 19.72 -4.35
N GLN A 13 55.13 20.56 -3.45
CA GLN A 13 54.85 20.46 -2.02
C GLN A 13 53.37 20.71 -1.71
N LEU A 14 52.72 21.68 -2.38
CA LEU A 14 51.28 21.91 -2.28
C LEU A 14 50.49 20.66 -2.73
N GLU A 15 50.89 20.02 -3.82
CA GLU A 15 50.20 18.84 -4.35
C GLU A 15 50.34 17.61 -3.45
N ILE A 16 51.48 17.45 -2.76
CA ILE A 16 51.66 16.43 -1.72
C ILE A 16 50.67 16.64 -0.58
N LEU A 17 50.55 17.87 -0.05
CA LEU A 17 49.59 18.19 1.02
C LEU A 17 48.15 17.96 0.58
N ILE A 18 47.83 18.27 -0.68
CA ILE A 18 46.50 18.04 -1.25
C ILE A 18 46.21 16.54 -1.38
N GLN A 19 47.21 15.71 -1.70
CA GLN A 19 47.07 14.25 -1.70
C GLN A 19 46.83 13.71 -0.28
N GLU A 20 47.58 14.20 0.71
CA GLU A 20 47.41 13.81 2.11
C GLU A 20 46.03 14.22 2.67
N PHE A 21 45.50 15.38 2.28
CA PHE A 21 44.16 15.84 2.64
C PHE A 21 43.04 14.88 2.19
N ARG A 22 43.24 14.16 1.08
CA ARG A 22 42.25 13.21 0.56
C ARG A 22 42.12 11.97 1.44
N THR A 23 43.23 11.51 2.01
CA THR A 23 43.29 10.28 2.80
C THR A 23 43.16 10.57 4.29
N SER A 24 43.78 11.65 4.76
CA SER A 24 43.88 12.07 6.17
C SER A 24 43.35 13.50 6.38
N GLU A 25 43.27 13.98 7.61
CA GLU A 25 43.02 15.40 7.93
C GLU A 25 44.32 16.01 8.47
N PRO A 26 45.32 16.31 7.62
CA PRO A 26 46.61 16.82 8.08
C PRO A 26 46.48 18.27 8.57
N PRO A 27 47.36 18.73 9.47
CA PRO A 27 47.42 20.14 9.83
C PRO A 27 47.86 20.98 8.62
N MET A 28 47.07 22.01 8.29
CA MET A 28 47.35 22.89 7.14
C MET A 28 48.23 24.07 7.57
N PRO A 29 49.46 24.23 7.06
CA PRO A 29 50.34 25.35 7.41
C PRO A 29 49.90 26.68 6.79
N VAL A 30 50.41 27.78 7.34
CA VAL A 30 50.49 29.09 6.67
C VAL A 30 51.91 29.23 6.13
N PHE A 31 52.08 29.07 4.82
CA PHE A 31 53.36 29.26 4.16
C PHE A 31 53.64 30.74 3.99
N VAL A 32 54.76 31.21 4.53
CA VAL A 32 55.26 32.57 4.35
C VAL A 32 56.58 32.49 3.59
N VAL A 33 56.56 32.85 2.31
CA VAL A 33 57.76 32.96 1.49
C VAL A 33 58.28 34.39 1.55
N HIS A 34 59.60 34.54 1.66
CA HIS A 34 60.26 35.85 1.65
C HIS A 34 61.62 35.72 0.97
N ALA A 35 62.12 36.82 0.43
CA ALA A 35 63.46 36.85 -0.12
C ALA A 35 64.51 36.80 1.00
N GLN A 36 65.70 36.26 0.71
CA GLN A 36 66.86 36.40 1.58
C GLN A 36 67.49 37.79 1.49
N ASP A 37 67.34 38.45 0.34
CA ASP A 37 67.73 39.83 0.08
C ASP A 37 66.49 40.61 -0.38
N GLY A 38 66.22 41.76 0.25
CA GLY A 38 65.04 42.57 -0.03
C GLY A 38 64.95 43.08 -1.48
N SER A 39 66.04 43.04 -2.27
CA SER A 39 65.99 43.35 -3.72
C SER A 39 65.09 42.41 -4.52
N ASP A 40 64.82 41.20 -4.02
CA ASP A 40 64.06 40.16 -4.73
C ASP A 40 62.60 40.04 -4.27
N ASP A 41 62.10 40.96 -3.43
CA ASP A 41 60.74 40.90 -2.87
C ASP A 41 59.64 40.84 -3.95
N GLU A 42 59.81 41.56 -5.07
CA GLU A 42 58.86 41.54 -6.20
C GLU A 42 58.90 40.21 -6.97
N ALA A 43 60.07 39.56 -7.05
CA ALA A 43 60.18 38.23 -7.66
C ALA A 43 59.47 37.16 -6.81
N VAL A 44 59.54 37.29 -5.48
CA VAL A 44 58.80 36.42 -4.54
C VAL A 44 57.28 36.66 -4.62
N ALA A 45 56.83 37.90 -4.80
CA ALA A 45 55.42 38.19 -5.03
C ALA A 45 54.92 37.58 -6.36
N GLY A 46 55.70 37.72 -7.44
CA GLY A 46 55.43 37.09 -8.74
C GLY A 46 55.35 35.56 -8.65
N LEU A 47 56.17 34.94 -7.80
CA LEU A 47 56.15 33.51 -7.51
C LEU A 47 54.81 33.05 -6.89
N VAL A 48 54.27 33.80 -5.92
CA VAL A 48 52.98 33.47 -5.29
C VAL A 48 51.84 33.56 -6.32
N GLN A 49 51.91 34.52 -7.23
CA GLN A 49 50.96 34.62 -8.34
C GLN A 49 51.08 33.43 -9.31
N GLN A 50 52.30 32.97 -9.61
CA GLN A 50 52.54 31.75 -10.41
C GLN A 50 51.92 30.50 -9.73
N LEU A 51 52.06 30.36 -8.42
CA LEU A 51 51.47 29.24 -7.67
C LEU A 51 49.93 29.28 -7.68
N TYR A 52 49.34 30.48 -7.62
CA TYR A 52 47.90 30.67 -7.79
C TYR A 52 47.43 30.15 -9.15
N GLU A 53 48.08 30.56 -10.24
CA GLU A 53 47.74 30.12 -11.61
C GLU A 53 47.86 28.59 -11.76
N GLY A 54 48.91 28.00 -11.18
CA GLY A 54 49.09 26.55 -11.17
C GLY A 54 47.98 25.81 -10.42
N GLN A 55 47.64 26.26 -9.21
CA GLN A 55 46.57 25.65 -8.42
C GLN A 55 45.17 25.85 -9.03
N GLU A 56 44.90 27.00 -9.64
CA GLU A 56 43.66 27.25 -10.37
C GLU A 56 43.54 26.31 -11.57
N ALA A 57 44.61 26.15 -12.37
CA ALA A 57 44.64 25.22 -13.50
C ALA A 57 44.44 23.75 -13.07
N HIS A 58 44.89 23.39 -11.86
CA HIS A 58 44.68 22.07 -11.28
C HIS A 58 43.26 21.85 -10.74
N GLY A 59 42.42 22.88 -10.73
CA GLY A 59 41.03 22.83 -10.25
C GLY A 59 40.89 22.96 -8.73
N THR A 60 41.92 23.49 -8.05
CA THR A 60 41.85 23.87 -6.64
C THR A 60 40.96 25.10 -6.48
N ARG A 61 40.29 25.22 -5.33
CA ARG A 61 39.52 26.41 -5.01
C ARG A 61 40.41 27.44 -4.35
N CYS A 62 40.87 28.37 -5.16
CA CYS A 62 41.79 29.41 -4.75
C CYS A 62 41.04 30.74 -4.53
N ALA A 63 41.45 31.49 -3.53
CA ALA A 63 41.11 32.90 -3.35
C ALA A 63 42.41 33.71 -3.28
N VAL A 64 42.38 34.94 -3.81
CA VAL A 64 43.53 35.86 -3.81
C VAL A 64 43.12 37.13 -3.08
N ALA A 65 43.97 37.62 -2.18
CA ALA A 65 43.78 38.92 -1.55
C ALA A 65 43.98 40.06 -2.55
N GLN A 66 43.25 41.15 -2.37
CA GLN A 66 43.41 42.39 -3.13
C GLN A 66 44.51 43.25 -2.50
N ASP A 67 45.06 44.17 -3.28
CA ASP A 67 46.16 45.03 -2.85
C ASP A 67 45.76 46.07 -1.80
N VAL A 68 44.47 46.45 -1.76
CA VAL A 68 43.95 47.46 -0.82
C VAL A 68 42.58 47.04 -0.30
N TYR A 69 42.38 47.20 1.02
CA TYR A 69 41.09 47.04 1.69
C TYR A 69 40.76 48.28 2.50
N GLU A 70 39.46 48.61 2.61
CA GLU A 70 39.00 49.74 3.40
C GLU A 70 39.19 49.49 4.91
N GLY A 71 39.68 50.49 5.64
CA GLY A 71 39.80 50.44 7.09
C GLY A 71 40.86 51.39 7.69
N ASP A 72 40.50 52.00 8.81
CA ASP A 72 41.32 52.99 9.52
C ASP A 72 42.54 52.38 10.25
N SER A 73 42.60 51.06 10.39
CA SER A 73 43.70 50.32 11.02
C SER A 73 44.04 49.04 10.25
N GLU A 74 45.25 48.50 10.42
CA GLU A 74 45.67 47.24 9.80
C GLU A 74 44.71 46.07 10.12
N VAL A 75 44.22 46.00 11.37
CA VAL A 75 43.25 45.00 11.83
C VAL A 75 41.88 45.17 11.14
N ARG A 76 41.41 46.41 10.93
CA ARG A 76 40.17 46.70 10.18
C ARG A 76 40.31 46.29 8.71
N ARG A 77 41.46 46.56 8.09
CA ARG A 77 41.76 46.15 6.71
C ARG A 77 41.81 44.62 6.57
N ALA A 78 42.40 43.92 7.53
CA ALA A 78 42.37 42.46 7.61
C ALA A 78 40.94 41.91 7.78
N ALA A 79 40.10 42.56 8.60
CA ALA A 79 38.71 42.17 8.77
C ALA A 79 37.89 42.37 7.48
N ALA A 80 38.15 43.46 6.74
CA ALA A 80 37.57 43.70 5.42
C ALA A 80 38.03 42.67 4.38
N MET A 81 39.28 42.21 4.44
CA MET A 81 39.78 41.09 3.64
C MET A 81 38.98 39.81 3.92
N VAL A 82 38.81 39.43 5.19
CA VAL A 82 38.02 38.25 5.58
C VAL A 82 36.55 38.40 5.15
N ARG A 83 35.99 39.62 5.24
CA ARG A 83 34.65 39.92 4.73
C ARG A 83 34.52 39.66 3.24
N ALA A 84 35.51 40.05 2.44
CA ALA A 84 35.53 39.76 1.00
C ALA A 84 35.58 38.24 0.72
N LEU A 85 36.28 37.45 1.56
CA LEU A 85 36.35 35.99 1.45
C LEU A 85 35.00 35.29 1.72
N SER A 86 34.02 35.99 2.30
CA SER A 86 32.65 35.47 2.49
C SER A 86 31.84 35.37 1.19
N ASP A 87 32.31 35.97 0.08
CA ASP A 87 31.71 35.79 -1.24
C ASP A 87 32.16 34.47 -1.87
N PRO A 88 31.25 33.50 -2.12
CA PRO A 88 31.61 32.24 -2.75
C PRO A 88 32.21 32.38 -4.16
N LYS A 89 32.05 33.53 -4.84
CA LYS A 89 32.66 33.80 -6.15
C LYS A 89 34.17 34.03 -6.05
N LYS A 90 34.69 34.40 -4.88
CA LYS A 90 36.12 34.58 -4.66
C LYS A 90 36.90 33.25 -4.59
N TRP A 91 36.19 32.12 -4.49
CA TRP A 91 36.77 30.78 -4.38
C TRP A 91 36.62 29.99 -5.69
N GLY A 92 37.47 30.31 -6.67
CA GLY A 92 37.59 29.63 -7.97
C GLY A 92 36.58 30.03 -9.07
N GLY A 93 36.92 29.72 -10.33
CA GLY A 93 36.15 30.06 -11.53
C GLY A 93 34.89 29.22 -11.81
N ARG A 94 34.17 29.58 -12.91
CA ARG A 94 32.91 28.96 -13.38
C ARG A 94 32.96 27.42 -13.60
N THR A 95 34.15 26.84 -13.63
CA THR A 95 34.44 25.42 -13.92
C THR A 95 34.33 24.49 -12.70
N SER A 96 34.02 25.02 -11.51
CA SER A 96 33.87 24.19 -10.30
C SER A 96 32.82 23.10 -10.46
N VAL A 97 33.24 21.84 -10.34
CA VAL A 97 32.43 20.64 -10.61
C VAL A 97 31.36 20.35 -9.53
N TYR A 98 31.42 20.97 -8.34
CA TYR A 98 30.44 20.79 -7.24
C TYR A 98 29.99 22.15 -6.65
N ARG A 99 28.96 22.18 -5.78
CA ARG A 99 28.32 23.41 -5.25
C ARG A 99 29.35 24.42 -4.73
N ARG A 100 29.13 25.73 -4.90
CA ARG A 100 29.99 26.79 -4.34
C ARG A 100 30.08 26.69 -2.81
N TYR A 101 31.09 27.32 -2.20
CA TYR A 101 31.17 27.38 -0.75
C TYR A 101 30.00 28.16 -0.16
N ALA A 102 29.58 27.78 1.04
CA ALA A 102 28.57 28.50 1.81
C ALA A 102 29.21 29.05 3.08
N PHE A 103 28.97 30.33 3.37
CA PHE A 103 29.54 31.04 4.53
C PHE A 103 28.44 31.57 5.47
N PRO A 104 27.56 30.71 6.02
CA PRO A 104 26.44 31.17 6.85
C PRO A 104 26.87 31.80 8.17
N ARG A 105 27.93 31.32 8.83
CA ARG A 105 28.41 31.86 10.12
C ARG A 105 29.10 33.19 9.93
N LEU A 106 30.01 33.27 8.96
CA LEU A 106 30.75 34.50 8.67
C LEU A 106 29.79 35.62 8.22
N ARG A 107 28.80 35.29 7.38
CA ARG A 107 27.77 36.25 6.99
C ARG A 107 26.85 36.69 8.13
N LEU A 108 26.62 35.83 9.13
CA LEU A 108 25.87 36.21 10.32
C LEU A 108 26.66 37.22 11.16
N VAL A 109 27.97 37.01 11.35
CA VAL A 109 28.85 37.98 12.02
C VAL A 109 28.84 39.33 11.30
N HIS A 110 28.98 39.34 9.97
CA HIS A 110 28.90 40.58 9.18
C HIS A 110 27.53 41.24 9.21
N ALA A 111 26.44 40.47 9.28
CA ALA A 111 25.10 41.05 9.43
C ALA A 111 24.97 41.79 10.76
N ILE A 112 25.51 41.24 11.84
CA ILE A 112 25.51 41.90 13.15
C ILE A 112 26.38 43.17 13.11
N ASP A 113 27.59 43.07 12.55
CA ASP A 113 28.50 44.21 12.35
C ASP A 113 27.86 45.34 11.50
N ASP A 114 27.17 44.99 10.41
CA ASP A 114 26.45 45.96 9.57
C ASP A 114 25.26 46.59 10.30
N ALA A 115 24.54 45.81 11.12
CA ALA A 115 23.43 46.34 11.91
C ALA A 115 23.93 47.36 12.93
N VAL A 116 25.03 47.06 13.63
CA VAL A 116 25.68 47.98 14.58
C VAL A 116 26.15 49.25 13.87
N ARG A 117 26.84 49.11 12.73
CA ARG A 117 27.30 50.24 11.91
C ARG A 117 26.15 51.12 11.41
N THR A 118 25.04 50.51 11.00
CA THR A 118 23.83 51.23 10.53
C THR A 118 23.15 52.00 11.65
N LEU A 119 23.17 51.45 12.87
CA LEU A 119 22.62 52.12 14.05
C LEU A 119 23.49 53.33 14.45
N GLY A 120 24.79 53.36 14.15
CA GLY A 120 25.64 54.55 14.30
C GLY A 120 25.59 55.16 15.70
N ASP A 121 25.36 56.48 15.80
CA ASP A 121 25.25 57.21 17.08
C ASP A 121 24.07 56.75 17.97
N SER A 122 23.09 56.04 17.40
CA SER A 122 21.98 55.44 18.16
C SER A 122 22.39 54.14 18.88
N TRP A 123 23.60 53.62 18.60
CA TRP A 123 24.26 52.56 19.34
C TRP A 123 25.27 53.17 20.35
N PRO A 124 24.92 53.32 21.64
CA PRO A 124 25.77 54.05 22.59
C PRO A 124 27.03 53.26 22.98
N ALA A 125 28.14 53.98 23.20
CA ALA A 125 29.39 53.44 23.76
C ALA A 125 29.16 52.75 25.12
N PRO A 126 29.95 51.71 25.47
CA PRO A 126 29.77 50.93 26.70
C PRO A 126 29.76 51.83 27.95
N GLY A 127 28.74 51.67 28.81
CA GLY A 127 28.69 52.29 30.16
C GLY A 127 27.68 53.42 30.43
N ARG A 128 26.76 53.80 29.52
CA ARG A 128 25.65 54.74 29.84
C ARG A 128 24.34 54.03 30.21
N PRO A 129 23.48 54.57 31.11
CA PRO A 129 22.27 53.92 31.58
C PRO A 129 21.08 54.16 30.63
N ALA A 130 20.86 53.26 29.67
CA ALA A 130 19.54 53.02 29.09
C ALA A 130 19.19 51.55 29.36
N SER A 131 17.90 51.22 29.51
CA SER A 131 17.49 49.85 29.83
C SER A 131 18.01 48.88 28.76
N ASP A 132 18.82 47.90 29.18
CA ASP A 132 19.50 46.90 28.33
C ASP A 132 18.53 46.19 27.35
N GLN A 133 17.27 46.07 27.73
CA GLN A 133 16.20 45.49 26.93
C GLN A 133 15.78 46.34 25.71
N GLY A 134 15.82 47.67 25.79
CA GLY A 134 15.48 48.55 24.66
C GLY A 134 16.54 48.50 23.55
N ARG A 135 17.82 48.40 23.92
CA ARG A 135 18.95 48.27 22.99
C ARG A 135 18.94 46.94 22.25
N ARG A 136 18.69 45.85 22.98
CA ARG A 136 18.48 44.52 22.39
C ARG A 136 17.37 44.53 21.36
N GLN A 137 16.25 45.19 21.65
CA GLN A 137 15.13 45.27 20.71
C GLN A 137 15.49 46.07 19.45
N LEU A 138 16.17 47.22 19.58
CA LEU A 138 16.62 48.02 18.44
C LEU A 138 17.55 47.23 17.49
N LEU A 139 18.51 46.48 18.04
CA LEU A 139 19.37 45.60 17.25
C LEU A 139 18.56 44.52 16.52
N LEU A 140 17.61 43.90 17.21
CA LEU A 140 16.78 42.83 16.64
C LEU A 140 15.84 43.34 15.55
N ASP A 141 15.28 44.54 15.72
CA ASP A 141 14.44 45.20 14.73
C ASP A 141 15.24 45.55 13.48
N GLN A 142 16.47 46.06 13.65
CA GLN A 142 17.38 46.31 12.53
C GLN A 142 17.81 45.00 11.83
N LEU A 143 18.20 43.97 12.59
CA LEU A 143 18.50 42.64 12.06
C LEU A 143 17.30 42.03 11.32
N ALA A 144 16.08 42.24 11.82
CA ALA A 144 14.86 41.80 11.16
C ALA A 144 14.60 42.56 9.85
N ALA A 145 14.81 43.89 9.83
CA ALA A 145 14.67 44.74 8.65
C ALA A 145 15.62 44.31 7.53
N GLN A 146 16.89 44.02 7.85
CA GLN A 146 17.87 43.47 6.90
C GLN A 146 17.81 41.93 6.75
N ARG A 147 16.82 41.28 7.36
CA ARG A 147 16.53 39.83 7.28
C ARG A 147 17.70 38.93 7.71
N TRP A 148 18.47 39.35 8.71
CA TRP A 148 19.63 38.65 9.24
C TRP A 148 20.69 38.36 8.16
N ARG A 149 20.92 39.33 7.27
CA ARG A 149 21.91 39.26 6.18
C ARG A 149 22.78 40.52 6.16
N PRO A 150 24.04 40.42 5.71
CA PRO A 150 24.91 41.58 5.57
C PRO A 150 24.47 42.49 4.42
N GLU A 151 24.85 43.75 4.52
CA GLU A 151 24.53 44.83 3.59
C GLU A 151 25.11 44.55 2.19
N GLY A 152 24.47 45.05 1.13
CA GLY A 152 24.94 44.90 -0.25
C GLY A 152 24.87 43.47 -0.83
N THR A 153 24.34 42.48 -0.09
CA THR A 153 24.24 41.11 -0.61
C THR A 153 23.12 40.95 -1.63
N ALA A 154 23.49 40.66 -2.88
CA ALA A 154 22.52 40.34 -3.95
C ALA A 154 21.55 39.22 -3.49
N ARG A 155 20.26 39.35 -3.87
CA ARG A 155 19.22 38.32 -3.62
C ARG A 155 19.60 37.02 -4.30
N TRP A 156 20.40 36.19 -3.62
CA TRP A 156 20.81 34.92 -4.17
C TRP A 156 19.62 33.96 -4.12
N ARG A 157 19.03 33.67 -5.29
CA ARG A 157 18.20 32.48 -5.49
C ARG A 157 19.13 31.28 -5.47
N SER A 158 19.45 30.76 -4.28
CA SER A 158 19.82 29.34 -4.24
C SER A 158 18.67 28.60 -4.90
N GLY A 159 18.95 27.77 -5.93
CA GLY A 159 17.95 26.88 -6.51
C GLY A 159 17.20 26.12 -5.41
N LEU A 160 15.98 25.68 -5.72
CA LEU A 160 15.01 25.05 -4.80
C LEU A 160 15.69 24.50 -3.52
N PRO A 161 15.39 25.04 -2.33
CA PRO A 161 16.04 24.67 -1.06
C PRO A 161 15.73 23.24 -0.63
N LEU A 162 15.00 22.48 -1.45
CA LEU A 162 14.84 21.03 -1.37
C LEU A 162 16.19 20.28 -1.22
N PHE A 163 17.33 20.91 -1.53
CA PHE A 163 18.66 20.30 -1.40
C PHE A 163 19.43 20.57 -0.09
N ASP A 164 18.92 21.37 0.85
CA ASP A 164 19.39 21.32 2.25
C ASP A 164 18.55 20.29 3.02
N MET A 165 18.62 19.04 2.54
CA MET A 165 17.92 17.84 3.02
C MET A 165 18.21 17.47 4.49
N ALA A 166 18.94 18.31 5.24
CA ALA A 166 19.29 18.04 6.62
C ALA A 166 18.15 18.30 7.62
N HIS A 167 17.04 18.97 7.22
CA HIS A 167 16.17 19.57 8.24
C HIS A 167 14.63 19.40 8.14
N ILE A 168 13.99 18.92 7.06
CA ILE A 168 12.52 19.10 6.97
C ILE A 168 11.64 17.89 6.54
N LEU A 169 12.13 16.82 5.89
CA LEU A 169 11.20 15.90 5.19
C LEU A 169 11.15 14.39 5.53
N PRO A 170 12.06 13.72 6.27
CA PRO A 170 11.94 12.26 6.38
C PRO A 170 10.82 11.79 7.33
N ALA A 171 10.65 12.41 8.50
CA ALA A 171 9.80 11.83 9.53
C ALA A 171 8.30 12.10 9.30
N SER A 172 7.91 13.32 8.94
CA SER A 172 6.50 13.68 8.71
C SER A 172 5.96 13.12 7.39
N LEU A 173 6.75 13.11 6.32
CA LEU A 173 6.34 12.59 5.02
C LEU A 173 6.17 11.06 5.04
N VAL A 174 7.05 10.34 5.75
CA VAL A 174 6.95 8.88 5.90
C VAL A 174 5.76 8.49 6.77
N THR A 175 5.46 9.25 7.84
CA THR A 175 4.33 8.94 8.73
C THR A 175 2.99 9.23 8.04
N VAL A 176 2.90 10.30 7.24
CA VAL A 176 1.69 10.64 6.47
C VAL A 176 1.50 9.70 5.27
N LEU A 177 2.57 9.33 4.54
CA LEU A 177 2.46 8.29 3.50
C LEU A 177 2.07 6.92 4.10
N ALA A 178 2.66 6.52 5.23
CA ALA A 178 2.35 5.25 5.88
C ALA A 178 0.90 5.17 6.36
N ALA A 179 0.35 6.28 6.88
CA ALA A 179 -1.05 6.34 7.33
C ALA A 179 -2.06 6.37 6.16
N LEU A 180 -1.72 6.98 5.02
CA LEU A 180 -2.61 7.09 3.85
C LEU A 180 -2.65 5.82 2.98
N LEU A 181 -1.62 4.97 3.07
CA LEU A 181 -1.49 3.71 2.35
C LEU A 181 -2.36 2.56 2.90
N ALA A 182 -3.02 2.74 4.05
CA ALA A 182 -3.76 1.66 4.70
C ALA A 182 -5.17 1.42 4.12
N ARG A 183 -5.83 2.42 3.51
CA ARG A 183 -7.26 2.30 3.13
C ARG A 183 -7.76 3.13 1.92
N SER A 184 -6.91 3.89 1.21
CA SER A 184 -7.36 4.78 0.12
C SER A 184 -6.77 4.41 -1.25
N ALA A 185 -7.50 4.68 -2.33
CA ALA A 185 -7.01 4.48 -3.70
C ALA A 185 -5.74 5.32 -3.95
N TRP A 186 -4.77 4.75 -4.68
CA TRP A 186 -3.40 5.26 -4.79
C TRP A 186 -3.29 6.74 -5.24
N TYR A 187 -4.24 7.23 -6.04
CA TYR A 187 -4.25 8.60 -6.55
C TYR A 187 -4.59 9.64 -5.47
N VAL A 188 -5.37 9.28 -4.46
CA VAL A 188 -5.74 10.17 -3.33
C VAL A 188 -4.51 10.44 -2.46
N ALA A 189 -3.73 9.39 -2.17
CA ALA A 189 -2.49 9.51 -1.43
C ALA A 189 -1.46 10.39 -2.17
N ALA A 190 -1.35 10.26 -3.49
CA ALA A 190 -0.47 11.08 -4.31
C ALA A 190 -0.85 12.58 -4.31
N ALA A 191 -2.15 12.89 -4.45
CA ALA A 191 -2.64 14.27 -4.44
C ALA A 191 -2.41 14.98 -3.10
N ALA A 192 -2.64 14.28 -1.98
CA ALA A 192 -2.39 14.82 -0.63
C ALA A 192 -0.90 15.12 -0.40
N GLY A 193 0.00 14.23 -0.85
CA GLY A 193 1.44 14.44 -0.79
C GLY A 193 1.90 15.67 -1.57
N LEU A 194 1.35 15.89 -2.77
CA LEU A 194 1.64 17.07 -3.60
C LEU A 194 1.13 18.37 -2.95
N GLY A 195 -0.07 18.36 -2.36
CA GLY A 195 -0.63 19.53 -1.67
C GLY A 195 0.20 19.99 -0.47
N PHE A 196 0.74 19.05 0.32
CA PHE A 196 1.59 19.38 1.47
C PHE A 196 2.94 20.00 1.06
N LEU A 197 3.54 19.49 -0.02
CA LEU A 197 4.77 20.06 -0.59
C LEU A 197 4.56 21.50 -1.09
N ALA A 198 3.41 21.77 -1.72
CA ALA A 198 3.05 23.11 -2.16
C ALA A 198 2.91 24.07 -0.97
N LEU A 199 2.24 23.65 0.12
CA LEU A 199 2.05 24.45 1.33
C LEU A 199 3.38 24.86 1.99
N LEU A 200 4.31 23.91 2.15
CA LEU A 200 5.65 24.19 2.69
C LEU A 200 6.43 25.19 1.84
N THR A 201 6.26 25.10 0.51
CA THR A 201 6.90 26.03 -0.43
C THR A 201 6.33 27.44 -0.27
N VAL A 202 5.00 27.58 -0.15
CA VAL A 202 4.34 28.88 0.07
C VAL A 202 4.79 29.51 1.39
N LEU A 203 4.80 28.76 2.50
CA LEU A 203 5.22 29.28 3.81
C LEU A 203 6.68 29.78 3.83
N ASN A 204 7.57 29.16 3.07
CA ASN A 204 8.98 29.55 3.01
C ASN A 204 9.25 30.78 2.11
N TYR A 205 8.41 31.03 1.10
CA TYR A 205 8.63 32.08 0.10
C TYR A 205 7.69 33.28 0.20
N ALA A 206 6.49 33.11 0.75
CA ALA A 206 5.41 34.10 0.67
C ALA A 206 5.11 34.88 1.96
N LEU A 207 5.78 34.59 3.09
CA LEU A 207 5.60 35.31 4.36
C LEU A 207 6.81 36.23 4.68
N PRO A 208 6.77 37.53 4.33
CA PRO A 208 7.86 38.46 4.60
C PRO A 208 7.72 39.14 5.99
N GLY A 209 8.84 39.32 6.70
CA GLY A 209 8.93 40.30 7.80
C GLY A 209 9.13 39.78 9.23
N ARG A 210 9.23 38.47 9.46
CA ARG A 210 9.65 37.92 10.77
C ARG A 210 10.83 37.00 10.58
N ALA A 211 11.71 36.98 11.58
CA ALA A 211 12.81 36.03 11.72
C ALA A 211 12.43 34.67 11.10
N PRO A 212 13.25 34.06 10.23
CA PRO A 212 12.95 32.77 9.64
C PRO A 212 12.35 31.83 10.68
N ILE A 213 11.18 31.23 10.40
CA ILE A 213 10.41 30.41 11.34
C ILE A 213 11.24 29.26 11.93
N PHE A 214 12.43 28.99 11.39
CA PHE A 214 13.36 27.97 11.82
C PHE A 214 14.78 28.49 12.11
N LEU A 215 14.96 29.77 12.47
CA LEU A 215 16.29 30.34 12.79
C LEU A 215 17.07 29.50 13.81
N TRP A 216 16.43 28.93 14.83
CA TRP A 216 17.10 28.10 15.83
C TRP A 216 17.53 26.72 15.33
N LEU A 217 16.92 26.23 14.24
CA LEU A 217 17.33 24.99 13.58
C LEU A 217 18.54 25.19 12.67
N ARG A 218 18.92 26.44 12.38
CA ARG A 218 20.06 26.74 11.53
C ARG A 218 21.40 26.47 12.22
N ARG A 219 22.39 26.06 11.42
CA ARG A 219 23.72 25.67 11.91
C ARG A 219 24.50 26.87 12.44
N GLU A 220 24.38 28.02 11.77
CA GLU A 220 25.03 29.27 12.18
C GLU A 220 24.53 29.73 13.55
N SER A 221 23.22 29.66 13.81
CA SER A 221 22.63 30.02 15.10
C SER A 221 23.08 29.08 16.22
N ARG A 222 23.13 27.76 15.96
CA ARG A 222 23.65 26.78 16.92
C ARG A 222 25.13 26.98 17.21
N TRP A 223 25.93 27.28 16.19
CA TRP A 223 27.35 27.58 16.36
C TRP A 223 27.55 28.82 17.23
N PHE A 224 26.78 29.87 16.99
CA PHE A 224 26.80 31.11 17.78
C PHE A 224 26.52 30.88 19.27
N MET A 225 25.62 29.95 19.57
CA MET A 225 25.24 29.58 20.93
C MET A 225 26.25 28.66 21.63
N THR A 226 27.04 27.90 20.87
CA THR A 226 27.96 26.87 21.39
C THR A 226 29.43 27.26 21.33
N THR A 227 29.77 28.32 20.58
CA THR A 227 31.15 28.76 20.45
C THR A 227 31.67 29.33 21.77
N THR A 228 32.72 28.69 22.30
CA THR A 228 33.38 29.11 23.54
C THR A 228 34.26 30.35 23.35
N PHE A 229 34.51 30.77 22.11
CA PHE A 229 35.26 31.99 21.80
C PHE A 229 34.59 33.25 22.33
N LEU A 230 33.26 33.20 22.47
CA LEU A 230 32.43 34.27 23.01
C LEU A 230 32.13 34.10 24.51
N ARG A 231 32.59 33.02 25.17
CA ARG A 231 32.22 32.67 26.57
C ARG A 231 32.97 33.48 27.63
N ALA A 232 33.96 34.29 27.23
CA ALA A 232 34.64 35.22 28.14
C ALA A 232 33.82 36.50 28.41
N ALA A 233 32.75 36.75 27.64
CA ALA A 233 31.78 37.81 27.87
C ALA A 233 30.53 37.22 28.56
N ASP A 234 30.53 37.40 29.89
CA ASP A 234 29.42 37.29 30.86
C ASP A 234 28.77 35.92 31.19
N GLN A 235 28.55 35.68 32.50
CA GLN A 235 28.09 34.42 33.12
C GLN A 235 26.59 34.39 33.47
N GLU A 236 25.83 35.47 33.24
CA GLU A 236 24.51 35.64 33.88
C GLU A 236 23.26 35.12 33.12
N ASN A 237 23.36 34.62 31.87
CA ASN A 237 22.18 34.15 31.11
C ASN A 237 22.28 32.70 30.56
N PRO A 238 21.18 31.89 30.61
CA PRO A 238 21.22 30.49 30.19
C PRO A 238 21.35 30.33 28.67
N THR A 239 22.40 29.61 28.24
CA THR A 239 22.77 29.40 26.82
C THR A 239 22.07 28.20 26.15
N GLU A 240 21.01 27.63 26.74
CA GLU A 240 20.42 26.38 26.25
C GLU A 240 19.38 26.57 25.13
N VAL A 241 19.66 25.95 23.98
CA VAL A 241 18.76 25.88 22.82
C VAL A 241 18.12 24.49 22.77
N SER A 242 16.78 24.43 22.71
CA SER A 242 16.03 23.16 22.59
C SER A 242 15.30 23.06 21.25
N LEU A 243 15.32 21.88 20.65
CA LEU A 243 14.58 21.55 19.42
C LEU A 243 13.07 21.71 19.57
N LEU A 244 12.55 21.47 20.78
CA LEU A 244 11.11 21.42 21.08
C LEU A 244 10.57 22.73 21.69
N ARG A 245 11.41 23.75 21.92
CA ARG A 245 11.02 25.02 22.57
C ARG A 245 11.41 26.25 21.73
N PRO A 246 10.70 26.52 20.62
CA PRO A 246 11.10 27.52 19.63
C PRO A 246 11.23 28.94 20.19
N VAL A 247 10.32 29.37 21.08
CA VAL A 247 10.33 30.73 21.65
C VAL A 247 11.53 30.94 22.59
N ARG A 248 11.88 29.94 23.41
CA ARG A 248 13.05 30.03 24.31
C ARG A 248 14.35 30.06 23.51
N SER A 249 14.46 29.17 22.53
CA SER A 249 15.58 29.11 21.61
C SER A 249 15.79 30.42 20.85
N TRP A 250 14.71 31.10 20.44
CA TRP A 250 14.78 32.42 19.81
C TRP A 250 15.32 33.50 20.76
N ARG A 251 14.83 33.55 22.01
CA ARG A 251 15.31 34.52 23.01
C ARG A 251 16.80 34.35 23.33
N ALA A 252 17.27 33.10 23.39
CA ALA A 252 18.68 32.79 23.61
C ALA A 252 19.58 33.29 22.45
N ILE A 253 19.14 33.09 21.20
CA ILE A 253 19.84 33.60 20.01
C ILE A 253 19.85 35.13 19.98
N ALA A 254 18.74 35.75 20.35
CA ALA A 254 18.60 37.21 20.40
C ALA A 254 19.53 37.84 21.45
N ALA A 255 19.61 37.26 22.66
CA ALA A 255 20.55 37.68 23.68
C ALA A 255 22.00 37.53 23.19
N ARG A 256 22.33 36.39 22.58
CA ARG A 256 23.70 36.15 22.11
C ARG A 256 24.14 37.08 20.98
N ALA A 257 23.23 37.43 20.06
CA ALA A 257 23.48 38.39 18.99
C ALA A 257 23.87 39.77 19.53
N TYR A 258 23.27 40.16 20.67
CA TYR A 258 23.61 41.39 21.36
C TYR A 258 24.99 41.35 22.01
N ASP A 259 25.36 40.26 22.70
CA ASP A 259 26.70 40.11 23.29
C ASP A 259 27.80 40.25 22.24
N VAL A 260 27.57 39.69 21.04
CA VAL A 260 28.51 39.80 19.93
C VAL A 260 28.53 41.21 19.34
N ALA A 261 27.38 41.86 19.21
CA ALA A 261 27.33 43.26 18.79
C ALA A 261 28.16 44.16 19.74
N GLU A 262 28.02 43.97 21.04
CA GLU A 262 28.80 44.68 22.06
C GLU A 262 30.30 44.39 21.93
N ALA A 263 30.67 43.11 21.85
CA ALA A 263 32.06 42.71 21.70
C ALA A 263 32.70 43.22 20.40
N LEU A 264 31.95 43.31 19.30
CA LEU A 264 32.42 43.89 18.04
C LEU A 264 32.70 45.41 18.17
N THR A 265 31.97 46.12 19.04
CA THR A 265 32.20 47.56 19.29
C THR A 265 33.40 47.90 20.16
N THR A 266 33.89 46.96 20.97
CA THR A 266 35.10 47.17 21.79
C THR A 266 36.40 47.32 20.97
N GLY A 267 36.36 47.00 19.68
CA GLY A 267 37.47 47.19 18.73
C GLY A 267 38.64 46.20 18.90
N GLY A 268 39.58 46.22 17.94
CA GLY A 268 40.83 45.44 18.01
C GLY A 268 40.75 44.00 17.48
N ASP A 269 41.72 43.18 17.92
CA ASP A 269 41.99 41.81 17.43
C ASP A 269 40.79 40.85 17.53
N PHE A 270 39.86 41.10 18.47
CA PHE A 270 38.73 40.21 18.71
C PHE A 270 37.77 40.11 17.52
N HIS A 271 37.46 41.23 16.85
CA HIS A 271 36.60 41.23 15.66
C HIS A 271 37.27 40.39 14.55
N LEU A 272 38.54 40.65 14.26
CA LEU A 272 39.29 39.89 13.25
C LEU A 272 39.34 38.39 13.59
N GLN A 273 39.66 38.04 14.84
CA GLN A 273 39.71 36.65 15.29
C GLN A 273 38.34 35.95 15.20
N LEU A 274 37.24 36.63 15.51
CA LEU A 274 35.88 36.08 15.38
C LEU A 274 35.50 35.84 13.90
N CYS A 275 35.83 36.78 13.02
CA CYS A 275 35.65 36.63 11.57
C CYS A 275 36.48 35.47 11.01
N VAL A 276 37.76 35.35 11.42
CA VAL A 276 38.63 34.24 11.03
C VAL A 276 38.09 32.90 11.55
N LEU A 277 37.59 32.85 12.78
CA LEU A 277 36.96 31.64 13.34
C LEU A 277 35.72 31.24 12.53
N ALA A 278 34.84 32.19 12.22
CA ALA A 278 33.63 31.94 11.45
C ALA A 278 33.94 31.45 10.02
N LEU A 279 34.96 32.04 9.36
CA LEU A 279 35.45 31.60 8.06
C LEU A 279 35.92 30.14 8.10
N ARG A 280 36.77 29.80 9.08
CA ARG A 280 37.33 28.45 9.24
C ARG A 280 36.25 27.40 9.48
N GLU A 281 35.30 27.71 10.36
CA GLU A 281 34.18 26.80 10.67
C GLU A 281 33.27 26.58 9.46
N ASP A 282 32.99 27.63 8.68
CA ASP A 282 32.25 27.48 7.44
C ASP A 282 33.02 26.65 6.41
N LEU A 283 34.33 26.88 6.22
CA LEU A 283 35.15 26.06 5.31
C LEU A 283 35.21 24.59 5.76
N ARG A 284 35.32 24.33 7.06
CA ARG A 284 35.29 22.98 7.62
C ARG A 284 33.97 22.28 7.36
N ASP A 285 32.85 22.97 7.57
CA ASP A 285 31.50 22.43 7.28
C ASP A 285 31.31 22.11 5.79
N ASN A 286 31.96 22.87 4.90
CA ASN A 286 31.95 22.61 3.46
C ASN A 286 32.73 21.36 3.07
N HIS A 287 33.69 20.92 3.89
CA HIS A 287 34.58 19.77 3.65
C HIS A 287 34.32 18.56 4.56
N ARG A 288 33.29 18.60 5.40
CA ARG A 288 32.94 17.52 6.32
C ARG A 288 32.62 16.22 5.56
N ARG A 289 33.40 15.16 5.82
CA ARG A 289 33.28 13.84 5.17
C ARG A 289 31.91 13.18 5.42
N LEU A 290 31.53 13.03 6.69
CA LEU A 290 30.29 12.36 7.14
C LEU A 290 29.08 13.32 7.21
N SER A 291 28.89 14.14 6.19
CA SER A 291 27.63 14.88 6.02
C SER A 291 26.62 14.02 5.24
N TRP A 292 25.32 14.30 5.38
CA TRP A 292 24.26 13.61 4.63
C TRP A 292 24.43 13.66 3.10
N ASP A 293 25.08 14.71 2.57
CA ASP A 293 25.38 14.86 1.14
C ASP A 293 26.83 14.41 0.79
N LEU A 294 27.52 13.78 1.74
CA LEU A 294 28.91 13.31 1.62
C LEU A 294 29.86 14.38 1.04
N ARG A 295 29.67 15.64 1.46
CA ARG A 295 30.34 16.84 0.92
C ARG A 295 31.87 16.70 0.86
N GLY A 296 32.50 16.19 1.91
CA GLY A 296 33.95 15.95 1.93
C GLY A 296 34.42 14.93 0.89
N PHE A 297 33.62 13.90 0.58
CA PHE A 297 33.94 12.95 -0.50
C PHE A 297 33.73 13.56 -1.90
N LYS A 298 32.94 14.62 -2.02
CA LYS A 298 32.69 15.37 -3.26
C LYS A 298 33.67 16.54 -3.45
N ARG A 299 34.45 16.92 -2.42
CA ARG A 299 35.46 17.98 -2.43
C ARG A 299 36.86 17.45 -2.05
N PRO A 300 37.61 16.88 -3.00
CA PRO A 300 38.88 16.21 -2.68
C PRO A 300 40.06 17.17 -2.46
N ARG A 301 39.94 18.47 -2.78
CA ARG A 301 41.05 19.43 -2.67
C ARG A 301 40.71 20.53 -1.64
N PRO A 302 41.62 20.91 -0.74
CA PRO A 302 41.40 21.97 0.25
C PRO A 302 41.26 23.35 -0.40
N PRO A 303 40.60 24.32 0.26
CA PRO A 303 40.64 25.73 -0.12
C PRO A 303 42.03 26.32 0.11
N VAL A 304 42.53 27.11 -0.85
CA VAL A 304 43.83 27.80 -0.74
C VAL A 304 43.64 29.31 -0.85
N LEU A 305 44.20 30.07 0.09
CA LEU A 305 44.25 31.53 0.07
C LEU A 305 45.66 31.99 -0.27
N PHE A 306 45.79 32.79 -1.33
CA PHE A 306 47.03 33.41 -1.77
C PHE A 306 47.07 34.88 -1.35
N LEU A 307 48.17 35.30 -0.74
CA LEU A 307 48.49 36.69 -0.40
C LEU A 307 49.77 37.08 -1.19
N PRO A 308 49.65 37.58 -2.43
CA PRO A 308 50.81 37.92 -3.28
C PRO A 308 51.70 39.01 -2.70
N HIS A 309 51.12 39.88 -1.88
CA HIS A 309 51.83 40.81 -1.02
C HIS A 309 51.12 40.76 0.33
N ALA A 310 51.80 40.51 1.44
CA ALA A 310 51.20 40.56 2.77
C ALA A 310 51.90 41.65 3.58
N ASP A 311 51.23 42.78 3.75
CA ASP A 311 51.78 43.98 4.37
C ASP A 311 50.74 44.72 5.23
N ALA A 312 51.10 45.91 5.71
CA ALA A 312 50.23 46.81 6.46
C ALA A 312 49.10 47.42 5.61
N ALA A 313 49.32 47.60 4.32
CA ALA A 313 48.40 48.28 3.41
C ALA A 313 47.18 47.42 3.09
N ASN A 314 47.36 46.10 2.95
CA ASN A 314 46.23 45.17 2.79
C ASN A 314 45.85 44.41 4.06
N GLY A 315 46.64 44.51 5.14
CA GLY A 315 46.36 43.84 6.41
C GLY A 315 46.73 42.35 6.43
N GLY A 316 47.51 41.88 5.47
CA GLY A 316 47.91 40.47 5.34
C GLY A 316 48.68 39.95 6.56
N ILE A 317 49.54 40.78 7.17
CA ILE A 317 50.29 40.41 8.39
C ILE A 317 49.35 40.11 9.57
N GLU A 318 48.34 40.95 9.80
CA GLU A 318 47.36 40.76 10.86
C GLU A 318 46.45 39.55 10.60
N LEU A 319 46.12 39.26 9.34
CA LEU A 319 45.40 38.03 8.99
C LEU A 319 46.22 36.77 9.30
N ILE A 320 47.51 36.76 8.96
CA ILE A 320 48.41 35.61 9.24
C ILE A 320 48.49 35.36 10.76
N ARG A 321 48.68 36.42 11.55
CA ARG A 321 48.68 36.36 13.03
C ARG A 321 47.36 35.79 13.56
N ALA A 322 46.23 36.35 13.11
CA ALA A 322 44.90 35.92 13.54
C ALA A 322 44.60 34.45 13.18
N VAL A 323 45.00 33.98 11.99
CA VAL A 323 44.84 32.56 11.59
C VAL A 323 45.61 31.63 12.53
N SER A 324 46.87 31.97 12.83
CA SER A 324 47.71 31.19 13.75
C SER A 324 47.15 31.19 15.18
N ASP A 325 46.70 32.34 15.67
CA ASP A 325 46.13 32.47 17.02
C ASP A 325 44.85 31.68 17.19
N VAL A 326 43.90 31.82 16.27
CA VAL A 326 42.60 31.14 16.36
C VAL A 326 42.80 29.61 16.23
N ARG A 327 43.74 29.15 15.41
CA ARG A 327 44.10 27.72 15.33
C ARG A 327 44.69 27.19 16.62
N SER A 328 45.60 27.94 17.23
CA SER A 328 46.24 27.57 18.50
C SER A 328 45.23 27.53 19.66
N ARG A 329 44.31 28.50 19.74
CA ARG A 329 43.28 28.57 20.80
C ARG A 329 42.25 27.43 20.72
N ARG A 330 41.90 26.96 19.52
CA ARG A 330 40.85 25.94 19.33
C ARG A 330 41.38 24.51 19.20
N SER A 331 42.66 24.32 18.89
CA SER A 331 43.26 22.99 18.64
C SER A 331 42.52 22.15 17.59
N GLU A 332 41.72 22.80 16.75
CA GLU A 332 40.81 22.18 15.79
C GLU A 332 41.38 22.37 14.37
N LEU A 333 41.54 21.26 13.65
CA LEU A 333 42.04 21.28 12.26
C LEU A 333 40.98 21.79 11.29
N ASP A 334 41.37 22.70 10.41
CA ASP A 334 40.53 23.24 9.35
C ASP A 334 41.21 23.04 7.99
N PRO A 335 40.43 23.04 6.88
CA PRO A 335 40.98 22.69 5.58
C PRO A 335 41.71 23.86 4.88
N LEU A 336 41.79 25.06 5.47
CA LEU A 336 42.35 26.25 4.78
C LEU A 336 43.87 26.17 4.68
N LEU A 337 44.40 26.28 3.47
CA LEU A 337 45.83 26.48 3.25
C LEU A 337 46.07 27.95 2.92
N VAL A 338 47.09 28.58 3.53
CA VAL A 338 47.43 29.99 3.25
C VAL A 338 48.85 30.05 2.72
N PHE A 339 49.05 30.80 1.64
CA PHE A 339 50.34 31.01 1.01
C PHE A 339 50.56 32.51 0.81
N ALA A 340 51.59 33.06 1.43
CA ALA A 340 51.80 34.50 1.51
C ALA A 340 53.25 34.87 1.16
N ALA A 341 53.41 35.92 0.35
CA ALA A 341 54.69 36.59 0.17
C ALA A 341 54.77 37.77 1.14
N VAL A 342 55.82 37.80 1.95
CA VAL A 342 56.09 38.86 2.93
C VAL A 342 57.44 39.45 2.60
N ARG A 343 57.52 40.78 2.54
CA ARG A 343 58.78 41.49 2.32
C ARG A 343 59.77 41.17 3.42
N GLU A 344 61.05 41.04 3.08
CA GLU A 344 62.11 40.66 4.03
C GLU A 344 62.04 41.50 5.33
N GLN A 345 61.90 42.82 5.18
CA GLN A 345 61.78 43.78 6.29
C GLN A 345 60.58 43.58 7.22
N ASP A 346 59.49 42.96 6.73
CA ASP A 346 58.24 42.75 7.46
C ASP A 346 58.18 41.33 8.08
N VAL A 347 59.11 40.43 7.75
CA VAL A 347 59.19 39.07 8.31
C VAL A 347 59.33 39.05 9.85
N PRO A 348 60.11 39.96 10.49
CA PRO A 348 60.18 40.05 11.95
C PRO A 348 58.84 40.41 12.60
N ARG A 349 57.92 41.06 11.87
CA ARG A 349 56.57 41.33 12.38
C ARG A 349 55.74 40.05 12.54
N LEU A 350 56.21 38.89 12.06
CA LEU A 350 55.55 37.62 12.31
C LEU A 350 56.03 36.92 13.59
N ASP A 351 56.82 37.61 14.43
CA ASP A 351 57.22 37.16 15.76
C ASP A 351 56.54 38.01 16.84
N HIS A 352 56.13 37.39 17.96
CA HIS A 352 55.44 38.08 19.06
C HIS A 352 56.39 38.63 20.13
N GLY A 353 57.70 38.43 19.96
CA GLY A 353 58.76 38.97 20.83
C GLY A 353 60.13 38.71 20.20
N GLY A 354 61.06 39.64 20.38
CA GLY A 354 62.40 39.60 19.78
C GLY A 354 63.14 38.28 20.00
N THR A 355 63.38 37.59 18.88
CA THR A 355 64.40 36.59 18.51
C THR A 355 65.07 35.72 19.59
N PRO A 356 65.33 34.45 19.23
CA PRO A 356 66.72 34.13 18.88
C PRO A 356 66.88 33.58 17.45
N PRO A 357 68.10 33.62 16.90
CA PRO A 357 68.40 33.48 15.48
C PRO A 357 68.19 32.05 14.96
N VAL A 358 68.00 31.96 13.64
CA VAL A 358 68.13 30.74 12.83
C VAL A 358 69.52 30.12 13.02
N PRO A 359 69.66 28.78 13.17
CA PRO A 359 70.97 28.15 13.20
C PRO A 359 71.69 28.34 11.86
N ALA A 360 73.00 28.60 11.92
CA ALA A 360 73.87 28.85 10.78
C ALA A 360 73.76 27.76 9.69
N PRO A 361 73.95 28.12 8.40
CA PRO A 361 73.91 27.16 7.30
C PRO A 361 75.05 26.14 7.44
N GLY A 362 74.71 24.87 7.60
CA GLY A 362 75.63 23.75 7.37
C GLY A 362 75.95 23.60 5.87
N PRO A 363 77.06 22.96 5.49
CA PRO A 363 77.59 23.01 4.14
C PRO A 363 76.83 22.13 3.12
N GLN A 364 76.56 22.74 1.97
CA GLN A 364 76.40 22.21 0.60
C GLN A 364 75.14 21.44 0.13
N LEU A 365 74.61 21.96 -1.01
CA LEU A 365 73.93 21.27 -2.12
C LEU A 365 72.82 20.26 -1.77
N ARG A 366 71.72 20.76 -1.18
CA ARG A 366 70.42 20.08 -1.25
C ARG A 366 69.43 20.89 -2.08
N ARG A 367 68.73 20.24 -3.01
CA ARG A 367 67.65 20.85 -3.80
C ARG A 367 66.61 21.46 -2.85
N LEU A 368 65.97 22.57 -3.24
CA LEU A 368 64.95 23.23 -2.42
C LEU A 368 63.82 22.26 -2.03
N SER A 369 63.42 21.35 -2.93
CA SER A 369 62.51 20.24 -2.67
C SER A 369 62.83 19.40 -1.41
N ASP A 370 64.11 19.16 -1.11
CA ASP A 370 64.53 18.34 0.04
C ASP A 370 64.51 19.16 1.33
N ARG A 371 64.82 20.46 1.23
CA ARG A 371 64.72 21.42 2.34
C ARG A 371 63.27 21.63 2.74
N LEU A 372 62.37 21.85 1.78
CA LEU A 372 60.93 22.01 2.02
C LEU A 372 60.33 20.81 2.76
N ARG A 373 60.66 19.58 2.35
CA ARG A 373 60.20 18.36 3.04
C ARG A 373 60.73 18.26 4.48
N THR A 374 61.97 18.68 4.70
CA THR A 374 62.60 18.67 6.03
C THR A 374 61.95 19.71 6.94
N TRP A 375 61.82 20.96 6.47
CA TRP A 375 61.12 22.04 7.18
C TRP A 375 59.67 21.68 7.50
N HIS A 376 58.95 21.06 6.55
CA HIS A 376 57.59 20.60 6.79
C HIS A 376 57.50 19.56 7.91
N ARG A 377 58.41 18.59 7.93
CA ARG A 377 58.46 17.56 8.97
C ARG A 377 58.81 18.15 10.34
N GLU A 378 59.83 19.02 10.39
CA GLU A 378 60.25 19.68 11.63
C GLU A 378 59.16 20.59 12.21
N TRP A 379 58.53 21.39 11.34
CA TRP A 379 57.37 22.20 11.72
C TRP A 379 56.26 21.34 12.30
N GLY A 380 55.87 20.25 11.63
CA GLY A 380 54.83 19.35 12.13
C GLY A 380 55.15 18.72 13.50
N GLN A 381 56.44 18.46 13.78
CA GLN A 381 56.89 17.97 15.09
C GLN A 381 56.83 19.06 16.17
N ARG A 382 57.26 20.29 15.85
CA ARG A 382 57.25 21.44 16.77
C ARG A 382 55.84 21.96 17.05
N LEU A 383 54.95 21.89 16.06
CA LEU A 383 53.55 22.33 16.14
C LEU A 383 52.84 21.73 17.37
N ARG A 384 53.09 20.46 17.69
CA ARG A 384 52.48 19.79 18.86
C ARG A 384 53.00 20.32 20.20
N ALA A 385 54.26 20.77 20.26
CA ALA A 385 54.90 21.29 21.46
C ALA A 385 54.62 22.79 21.67
N GLU A 386 54.48 23.54 20.58
CA GLU A 386 54.31 25.01 20.60
C GLU A 386 52.85 25.47 20.70
N GLN A 387 51.87 24.56 20.55
CA GLN A 387 50.45 24.84 20.79
C GLN A 387 50.05 24.91 22.27
N SER A 388 50.96 24.63 23.21
CA SER A 388 50.65 24.58 24.64
C SER A 388 50.28 25.98 25.20
N PRO A 389 49.15 26.15 25.91
CA PRO A 389 48.76 27.43 26.51
C PRO A 389 49.70 27.97 27.60
N SER A 390 50.61 27.14 28.11
CA SER A 390 51.45 27.41 29.28
C SER A 390 52.83 28.04 28.97
N ARG A 391 53.14 28.33 27.70
CA ARG A 391 54.38 28.99 27.30
C ARG A 391 54.12 30.42 26.83
N ASP A 392 54.98 31.33 27.27
CA ASP A 392 55.02 32.71 26.78
C ASP A 392 55.29 32.69 25.27
N ARG A 393 54.37 33.23 24.47
CA ARG A 393 54.30 33.01 23.01
C ARG A 393 55.27 33.95 22.28
N SER A 394 56.50 33.51 22.03
CA SER A 394 57.44 34.27 21.19
C SER A 394 57.28 33.99 19.68
N VAL A 395 56.60 32.91 19.27
CA VAL A 395 56.52 32.45 17.87
C VAL A 395 55.07 32.13 17.44
N LEU A 396 54.75 32.31 16.16
CA LEU A 396 53.50 31.87 15.52
C LEU A 396 53.58 30.40 15.07
N PRO A 397 52.98 29.42 15.79
CA PRO A 397 53.25 28.00 15.58
C PRO A 397 52.70 27.44 14.26
N TRP A 398 51.71 28.08 13.65
CA TRP A 398 51.13 27.64 12.37
C TRP A 398 51.81 28.25 11.14
N VAL A 399 52.79 29.14 11.34
CA VAL A 399 53.47 29.86 10.28
C VAL A 399 54.79 29.17 9.95
N MET A 400 54.99 28.85 8.68
CA MET A 400 56.23 28.30 8.16
C MET A 400 56.92 29.34 7.27
N LYS A 401 58.00 29.92 7.77
CA LYS A 401 58.82 30.89 7.05
C LYS A 401 59.78 30.16 6.10
N ILE A 402 59.78 30.52 4.82
CA ILE A 402 60.58 29.91 3.76
C ILE A 402 61.45 31.02 3.13
N PRO A 403 62.74 31.09 3.48
CA PRO A 403 63.66 32.04 2.85
C PRO A 403 64.07 31.55 1.45
N LEU A 404 63.86 32.39 0.44
CA LEU A 404 64.20 32.11 -0.95
C LEU A 404 65.46 32.88 -1.36
N PRO A 405 66.56 32.18 -1.71
CA PRO A 405 67.76 32.82 -2.25
C PRO A 405 67.58 33.23 -3.73
N HIS A 406 68.34 34.21 -4.17
CA HIS A 406 68.28 34.80 -5.53
C HIS A 406 68.38 33.74 -6.64
N ASP A 407 69.30 32.77 -6.50
CA ASP A 407 69.56 31.69 -7.47
C ASP A 407 68.36 30.75 -7.72
N GLN A 408 67.34 30.81 -6.86
CA GLN A 408 66.12 29.98 -6.96
C GLN A 408 64.92 30.74 -7.53
N LEU A 409 65.05 32.06 -7.66
CA LEU A 409 64.05 32.95 -8.24
C LEU A 409 64.29 33.19 -9.74
N ASP A 410 65.43 32.75 -10.27
CA ASP A 410 65.72 32.81 -11.70
C ASP A 410 64.73 31.95 -12.52
N PRO A 411 64.30 32.44 -13.70
CA PRO A 411 63.44 31.67 -14.58
C PRO A 411 64.18 30.47 -15.18
N ILE A 412 63.49 29.33 -15.29
CA ILE A 412 64.00 28.11 -15.90
C ILE A 412 63.52 28.01 -17.36
N GLU A 413 64.43 27.67 -18.28
CA GLU A 413 64.11 27.52 -19.72
C GLU A 413 63.32 26.22 -20.03
N GLU A 414 63.49 25.15 -19.23
CA GLU A 414 62.76 23.89 -19.36
C GLU A 414 61.51 23.82 -18.46
N ARG A 415 60.35 23.63 -19.10
CA ARG A 415 59.08 23.43 -18.39
C ARG A 415 59.02 22.04 -17.74
N ARG A 416 59.04 21.97 -16.40
CA ARG A 416 58.93 20.70 -15.66
C ARG A 416 57.47 20.25 -15.54
N VAL A 417 57.26 18.93 -15.50
CA VAL A 417 55.92 18.35 -15.27
C VAL A 417 55.61 18.38 -13.78
N HIS A 418 54.64 19.19 -13.38
CA HIS A 418 54.15 19.28 -12.00
C HIS A 418 53.51 17.95 -11.55
N LEU A 419 53.74 17.55 -10.29
CA LEU A 419 52.92 16.52 -9.65
C LEU A 419 51.46 17.00 -9.61
N ARG A 420 50.51 16.15 -9.99
CA ARG A 420 49.08 16.53 -9.98
C ARG A 420 48.25 15.53 -9.21
N ALA A 421 47.66 15.96 -8.09
CA ALA A 421 46.70 15.14 -7.37
C ALA A 421 45.43 14.91 -8.21
N SER A 422 44.98 13.66 -8.34
CA SER A 422 43.81 13.29 -9.14
C SER A 422 42.55 14.07 -8.74
N THR A 423 41.85 14.61 -9.75
CA THR A 423 40.58 15.33 -9.64
C THR A 423 39.35 14.50 -10.02
N ARG A 424 39.51 13.17 -10.24
CA ARG A 424 38.42 12.30 -10.70
C ARG A 424 37.20 12.35 -9.77
N PRO A 425 35.97 12.42 -10.30
CA PRO A 425 34.76 12.37 -9.49
C PRO A 425 34.69 11.03 -8.74
N THR A 426 34.40 11.07 -7.44
CA THR A 426 34.27 9.88 -6.60
C THR A 426 33.00 9.10 -6.93
N PHE A 427 32.99 7.78 -6.76
CA PHE A 427 31.78 6.94 -6.88
C PHE A 427 30.64 7.45 -5.98
N ALA A 428 31.00 7.95 -4.79
CA ALA A 428 30.08 8.63 -3.87
C ALA A 428 29.30 9.78 -4.54
N ARG A 429 29.90 10.48 -5.51
CA ARG A 429 29.25 11.54 -6.27
C ARG A 429 28.17 11.02 -7.21
N MET A 430 28.38 9.84 -7.82
CA MET A 430 27.40 9.22 -8.73
C MET A 430 26.25 8.59 -7.94
N VAL A 431 26.55 7.85 -6.87
CA VAL A 431 25.52 7.20 -6.04
C VAL A 431 24.67 8.22 -5.30
N TRP A 432 25.27 9.30 -4.79
CA TRP A 432 24.58 10.38 -4.08
C TRP A 432 24.27 11.59 -4.97
N ALA A 433 24.04 11.35 -6.26
CA ALA A 433 23.44 12.35 -7.14
C ALA A 433 21.92 12.34 -7.00
N LEU A 434 21.28 13.51 -7.19
CA LEU A 434 19.82 13.61 -7.24
C LEU A 434 19.22 12.65 -8.26
N HIS A 435 19.86 12.51 -9.43
CA HIS A 435 19.38 11.64 -10.49
C HIS A 435 19.32 10.17 -10.08
N SER A 436 20.28 9.70 -9.28
CA SER A 436 20.31 8.32 -8.75
C SER A 436 19.22 8.10 -7.71
N LEU A 437 18.98 9.07 -6.83
CA LEU A 437 17.87 9.02 -5.88
C LEU A 437 16.52 9.00 -6.62
N VAL A 438 16.35 9.89 -7.61
CA VAL A 438 15.14 9.95 -8.44
C VAL A 438 14.92 8.63 -9.18
N LEU A 439 15.97 8.04 -9.75
CA LEU A 439 15.89 6.75 -10.43
C LEU A 439 15.49 5.62 -9.46
N VAL A 440 16.10 5.54 -8.28
CA VAL A 440 15.74 4.53 -7.28
C VAL A 440 14.29 4.69 -6.83
N VAL A 441 13.85 5.91 -6.56
CA VAL A 441 12.45 6.19 -6.20
C VAL A 441 11.51 5.81 -7.34
N ALA A 442 11.86 6.12 -8.60
CA ALA A 442 11.07 5.74 -9.76
C ALA A 442 10.97 4.22 -9.93
N LEU A 443 12.08 3.49 -9.73
CA LEU A 443 12.11 2.02 -9.82
C LEU A 443 11.29 1.37 -8.71
N VAL A 444 11.41 1.85 -7.46
CA VAL A 444 10.61 1.35 -6.33
C VAL A 444 9.12 1.64 -6.57
N ALA A 445 8.77 2.83 -7.05
CA ALA A 445 7.40 3.18 -7.38
C ALA A 445 6.84 2.28 -8.50
N ALA A 446 7.59 2.08 -9.58
CA ALA A 446 7.20 1.20 -10.67
C ALA A 446 7.01 -0.24 -10.20
N ALA A 447 7.96 -0.79 -9.44
CA ALA A 447 7.85 -2.14 -8.89
C ALA A 447 6.63 -2.30 -7.96
N THR A 448 6.32 -1.27 -7.16
CA THR A 448 5.16 -1.27 -6.26
C THR A 448 3.85 -1.22 -7.04
N ILE A 449 3.77 -0.39 -8.09
CA ILE A 449 2.60 -0.32 -8.99
C ILE A 449 2.39 -1.65 -9.69
N MET A 450 3.43 -2.22 -10.30
CA MET A 450 3.36 -3.53 -10.97
C MET A 450 2.94 -4.64 -10.00
N ARG A 451 3.42 -4.60 -8.74
CA ARG A 451 3.05 -5.57 -7.72
C ARG A 451 1.58 -5.46 -7.32
N ALA A 452 1.07 -4.23 -7.20
CA ALA A 452 -0.32 -3.95 -6.86
C ALA A 452 -1.28 -4.36 -7.99
N GLU A 453 -0.94 -4.05 -9.24
CA GLU A 453 -1.68 -4.51 -10.43
C GLU A 453 -1.73 -6.04 -10.50
N ALA A 454 -0.59 -6.71 -10.30
CA ALA A 454 -0.53 -8.17 -10.27
C ALA A 454 -1.26 -8.83 -9.09
N LEU A 455 -1.60 -8.07 -8.04
CA LEU A 455 -2.49 -8.51 -6.95
C LEU A 455 -3.95 -8.27 -7.32
N ASP A 456 -4.26 -7.09 -7.88
CA ASP A 456 -5.61 -6.76 -8.32
C ASP A 456 -6.09 -7.73 -9.39
N ASP A 457 -5.25 -8.12 -10.34
CA ASP A 457 -5.60 -9.10 -11.38
C ASP A 457 -5.96 -10.49 -10.82
N ARG A 458 -5.41 -10.85 -9.65
CA ARG A 458 -5.57 -12.20 -9.07
C ARG A 458 -6.64 -12.30 -8.00
N TYR A 459 -6.84 -11.24 -7.23
CA TYR A 459 -7.66 -11.26 -6.02
C TYR A 459 -8.80 -10.25 -6.12
N CYS A 460 -9.97 -10.57 -5.59
CA CYS A 460 -11.12 -9.68 -5.72
C CYS A 460 -10.94 -8.36 -4.96
N SER A 461 -10.13 -8.36 -3.90
CA SER A 461 -9.80 -7.18 -3.12
C SER A 461 -8.29 -7.10 -2.91
N ALA A 462 -7.68 -6.06 -3.46
CA ALA A 462 -6.26 -5.77 -3.33
C ALA A 462 -6.01 -4.33 -2.89
N SER A 463 -4.91 -4.13 -2.17
CA SER A 463 -4.32 -2.84 -1.83
C SER A 463 -2.90 -2.78 -2.43
N LEU A 464 -2.18 -1.68 -2.19
CA LEU A 464 -0.84 -1.48 -2.74
C LEU A 464 0.15 -2.60 -2.34
N LEU A 465 -0.01 -3.19 -1.16
CA LEU A 465 0.95 -4.16 -0.60
C LEU A 465 0.32 -5.50 -0.19
N THR A 466 -1.01 -5.56 -0.05
CA THR A 466 -1.72 -6.73 0.46
C THR A 466 -2.94 -7.04 -0.39
N ALA A 467 -3.44 -8.26 -0.32
CA ALA A 467 -4.69 -8.65 -0.97
C ALA A 467 -5.44 -9.64 -0.10
N ASN A 468 -6.75 -9.73 -0.27
CA ASN A 468 -7.53 -10.80 0.31
C ASN A 468 -7.27 -12.09 -0.48
N ARG A 469 -6.56 -13.05 0.14
CA ARG A 469 -6.19 -14.32 -0.49
C ARG A 469 -7.26 -15.40 -0.38
N ASP A 470 -8.34 -15.13 0.35
CA ASP A 470 -9.45 -16.06 0.50
C ASP A 470 -10.37 -16.02 -0.73
N THR A 471 -10.20 -15.02 -1.61
CA THR A 471 -10.94 -14.86 -2.86
C THR A 471 -10.04 -14.91 -4.09
N ARG A 472 -10.60 -15.14 -5.27
CA ARG A 472 -9.88 -15.09 -6.55
C ARG A 472 -10.75 -14.49 -7.64
N ARG A 473 -10.11 -13.83 -8.60
CA ARG A 473 -10.75 -13.38 -9.84
C ARG A 473 -10.61 -14.49 -10.87
N GLU A 474 -11.74 -14.97 -11.39
CA GLU A 474 -11.79 -16.01 -12.42
C GLU A 474 -12.65 -15.54 -13.62
N PRO A 475 -12.41 -16.07 -14.82
CA PRO A 475 -13.20 -15.71 -15.99
C PRO A 475 -14.63 -16.28 -15.88
N ALA A 476 -15.64 -15.43 -16.05
CA ALA A 476 -17.04 -15.85 -16.02
C ALA A 476 -17.47 -16.52 -17.35
N PRO A 477 -18.35 -17.54 -17.32
CA PRO A 477 -19.02 -18.04 -18.52
C PRO A 477 -19.75 -16.89 -19.25
N GLY A 478 -19.57 -16.78 -20.58
CA GLY A 478 -20.17 -15.70 -21.37
C GLY A 478 -19.38 -14.38 -21.43
N GLY A 479 -18.23 -14.30 -20.75
CA GLY A 479 -17.32 -13.14 -20.77
C GLY A 479 -17.42 -12.29 -19.51
N GLY A 480 -16.33 -11.59 -19.19
CA GLY A 480 -16.19 -10.84 -17.94
C GLY A 480 -15.36 -11.60 -16.89
N THR A 481 -15.41 -11.12 -15.65
CA THR A 481 -14.66 -11.68 -14.53
C THR A 481 -15.59 -11.77 -13.33
N GLU A 482 -15.51 -12.90 -12.63
CA GLU A 482 -16.26 -13.12 -11.40
C GLU A 482 -15.33 -13.27 -10.20
N CYS A 483 -15.87 -12.94 -9.02
CA CYS A 483 -15.17 -13.11 -7.76
C CYS A 483 -15.61 -14.38 -7.07
N ILE A 484 -14.70 -15.34 -6.94
CA ILE A 484 -14.95 -16.62 -6.26
C ILE A 484 -14.19 -16.70 -4.92
N GLY A 485 -14.49 -17.71 -4.11
CA GLY A 485 -13.82 -17.97 -2.83
C GLY A 485 -14.66 -17.51 -1.64
N LEU A 486 -14.03 -17.00 -0.57
CA LEU A 486 -14.68 -16.69 0.70
C LEU A 486 -14.69 -15.18 1.01
N ALA A 487 -15.86 -14.62 1.34
CA ALA A 487 -16.03 -13.23 1.71
C ALA A 487 -15.44 -12.93 3.11
N THR A 488 -14.16 -12.54 3.14
CA THR A 488 -13.49 -12.06 4.36
C THR A 488 -13.05 -10.60 4.21
N LYS A 489 -12.70 -9.94 5.32
CA LYS A 489 -12.08 -8.59 5.33
C LYS A 489 -12.83 -7.52 4.52
N GLY A 490 -14.18 -7.58 4.51
CA GLY A 490 -15.04 -6.60 3.85
C GLY A 490 -15.26 -6.84 2.35
N VAL A 491 -14.91 -8.02 1.82
CA VAL A 491 -15.33 -8.41 0.46
C VAL A 491 -16.84 -8.65 0.43
N ARG A 492 -17.47 -8.15 -0.63
CA ARG A 492 -18.88 -8.40 -0.98
C ARG A 492 -18.94 -8.93 -2.40
N PHE A 493 -19.63 -10.05 -2.62
CA PHE A 493 -19.81 -10.59 -3.97
C PHE A 493 -20.81 -9.74 -4.77
N SER A 494 -21.70 -9.02 -4.09
CA SER A 494 -22.60 -8.05 -4.73
C SER A 494 -21.87 -6.92 -5.47
N ASP A 495 -20.64 -6.56 -5.07
CA ASP A 495 -19.82 -5.55 -5.77
C ASP A 495 -19.36 -6.03 -7.17
N TRP A 496 -19.41 -7.34 -7.40
CA TRP A 496 -19.04 -8.01 -8.65
C TRP A 496 -20.22 -8.31 -9.56
N LEU A 497 -21.44 -7.97 -9.14
CA LEU A 497 -22.63 -8.13 -9.96
C LEU A 497 -22.75 -6.98 -10.98
N PRO A 498 -23.38 -7.22 -12.15
CA PRO A 498 -23.67 -6.16 -13.10
C PRO A 498 -24.42 -5.02 -12.44
N LYS A 499 -23.95 -3.78 -12.63
CA LYS A 499 -24.71 -2.61 -12.17
C LYS A 499 -26.01 -2.51 -12.96
N PRO A 500 -27.14 -2.18 -12.33
CA PRO A 500 -28.38 -1.90 -13.06
C PRO A 500 -28.11 -0.78 -14.08
N ALA A 501 -28.62 -0.93 -15.31
CA ALA A 501 -28.46 0.12 -16.31
C ALA A 501 -29.12 1.42 -15.81
N ALA A 502 -28.37 2.53 -15.78
CA ALA A 502 -28.88 3.82 -15.38
C ALA A 502 -30.02 4.25 -16.34
N GLY A 503 -31.23 4.46 -15.80
CA GLY A 503 -32.41 4.83 -16.59
C GLY A 503 -33.27 3.65 -17.07
N ALA A 504 -32.95 2.41 -16.70
CA ALA A 504 -34.01 1.40 -16.61
C ALA A 504 -34.86 1.82 -15.40
N ASP A 505 -36.04 2.38 -15.65
CA ASP A 505 -37.02 2.62 -14.60
C ASP A 505 -37.10 1.35 -13.75
N ALA A 506 -36.81 1.46 -12.45
CA ALA A 506 -37.15 0.41 -11.51
C ALA A 506 -38.65 0.20 -11.70
N LYS A 507 -39.03 -0.84 -12.45
CA LYS A 507 -40.44 -1.20 -12.59
C LYS A 507 -40.93 -1.32 -11.14
N PRO A 508 -41.93 -0.53 -10.73
CA PRO A 508 -42.45 -0.65 -9.39
C PRO A 508 -42.84 -2.12 -9.19
N LEU A 509 -42.25 -2.75 -8.17
CA LEU A 509 -42.47 -4.14 -7.80
C LEU A 509 -43.98 -4.37 -7.62
N SER A 510 -44.64 -4.88 -8.66
CA SER A 510 -45.99 -5.41 -8.54
C SER A 510 -45.92 -6.68 -7.72
N ALA A 511 -46.81 -6.83 -6.73
CA ALA A 511 -47.04 -8.10 -6.06
C ALA A 511 -47.33 -9.16 -7.15
N GLY A 512 -46.36 -10.04 -7.39
CA GLY A 512 -46.24 -10.78 -8.63
C GLY A 512 -44.99 -11.65 -8.63
N ASP A 513 -43.87 -11.20 -9.21
CA ASP A 513 -42.96 -12.18 -9.83
C ASP A 513 -41.44 -12.04 -9.54
N GLU A 514 -40.97 -11.25 -8.55
CA GLU A 514 -39.56 -11.33 -8.10
C GLU A 514 -39.44 -11.17 -6.57
N PRO A 515 -38.50 -11.88 -5.89
CA PRO A 515 -38.18 -11.62 -4.49
C PRO A 515 -37.77 -10.15 -4.28
N PRO A 516 -38.30 -9.45 -3.26
CA PRO A 516 -38.05 -8.03 -3.06
C PRO A 516 -36.65 -7.71 -2.52
N TRP A 517 -35.81 -8.71 -2.28
CA TRP A 517 -34.46 -8.55 -1.74
C TRP A 517 -33.39 -8.80 -2.81
N THR A 518 -32.28 -8.09 -2.65
CA THR A 518 -31.07 -8.27 -3.47
C THR A 518 -29.99 -9.03 -2.70
N VAL A 519 -29.02 -9.61 -3.42
CA VAL A 519 -27.81 -10.19 -2.81
C VAL A 519 -27.10 -9.15 -1.93
N ALA A 520 -27.02 -7.90 -2.37
CA ALA A 520 -26.36 -6.82 -1.63
C ALA A 520 -27.00 -6.56 -0.26
N GLU A 521 -28.34 -6.54 -0.18
CA GLU A 521 -29.08 -6.33 1.08
C GLU A 521 -28.88 -7.52 2.02
N LEU A 522 -28.90 -8.75 1.51
CA LEU A 522 -28.65 -9.95 2.31
C LEU A 522 -27.20 -10.00 2.82
N GLU A 523 -26.21 -9.73 1.96
CA GLU A 523 -24.80 -9.65 2.37
C GLU A 523 -24.59 -8.57 3.44
N GLN A 524 -25.26 -7.42 3.29
CA GLN A 524 -25.21 -6.35 4.28
C GLN A 524 -25.83 -6.77 5.62
N GLY A 525 -26.99 -7.43 5.61
CA GLY A 525 -27.64 -7.94 6.81
C GLY A 525 -26.78 -8.98 7.54
N ILE A 526 -26.18 -9.91 6.79
CA ILE A 526 -25.26 -10.92 7.35
C ILE A 526 -24.01 -10.26 7.91
N ALA A 527 -23.41 -9.29 7.20
CA ALA A 527 -22.23 -8.57 7.66
C ALA A 527 -22.50 -7.82 8.97
N ALA A 528 -23.66 -7.15 9.09
CA ALA A 528 -24.06 -6.44 10.30
C ALA A 528 -24.22 -7.39 11.49
N GLN A 529 -24.87 -8.54 11.30
CA GLN A 529 -24.99 -9.56 12.35
C GLN A 529 -23.62 -10.15 12.73
N ASN A 530 -22.77 -10.44 11.77
CA ASN A 530 -21.42 -10.94 12.05
C ASN A 530 -20.58 -9.94 12.85
N GLU A 531 -20.68 -8.64 12.54
CA GLU A 531 -19.97 -7.59 13.28
C GLU A 531 -20.44 -7.49 14.73
N ASP A 532 -21.75 -7.58 14.98
CA ASP A 532 -22.30 -7.63 16.34
C ASP A 532 -21.83 -8.87 17.09
N VAL A 533 -21.86 -10.05 16.45
CA VAL A 533 -21.35 -11.30 17.05
C VAL A 533 -19.88 -11.18 17.46
N LEU A 534 -19.04 -10.68 16.56
CA LEU A 534 -17.60 -10.55 16.82
C LEU A 534 -17.28 -9.49 17.88
N THR A 535 -18.11 -8.46 18.03
CA THR A 535 -17.89 -7.37 18.98
C THR A 535 -18.44 -7.70 20.36
N SER A 536 -19.62 -8.31 20.41
CA SER A 536 -20.41 -8.47 21.64
C SER A 536 -20.34 -9.89 22.23
N TYR A 537 -19.94 -10.90 21.44
CA TYR A 537 -20.05 -12.32 21.79
C TYR A 537 -18.80 -13.13 21.38
N ALA A 538 -17.61 -12.55 21.49
CA ALA A 538 -16.37 -13.09 20.91
C ALA A 538 -15.98 -14.52 21.37
N ASP A 539 -16.49 -15.00 22.50
CA ASP A 539 -16.21 -16.36 23.02
C ASP A 539 -17.40 -17.33 22.85
N ASP A 540 -18.58 -16.83 22.46
CA ASP A 540 -19.85 -17.58 22.46
C ASP A 540 -20.48 -17.58 21.06
N TYR A 541 -19.75 -18.05 20.05
CA TYR A 541 -20.30 -18.21 18.69
C TYR A 541 -19.72 -19.40 17.93
N VAL A 542 -20.46 -19.83 16.90
CA VAL A 542 -20.00 -20.76 15.86
C VAL A 542 -20.12 -20.12 14.49
N THR A 543 -19.22 -20.49 13.58
CA THR A 543 -19.21 -20.02 12.19
C THR A 543 -19.68 -21.11 11.24
N VAL A 544 -20.74 -20.82 10.49
CA VAL A 544 -21.19 -21.64 9.36
C VAL A 544 -20.78 -20.96 8.06
N VAL A 545 -20.33 -21.74 7.09
CA VAL A 545 -20.07 -21.23 5.73
C VAL A 545 -21.27 -21.56 4.84
N TYR A 546 -21.90 -20.55 4.24
CA TYR A 546 -22.83 -20.76 3.13
C TYR A 546 -22.06 -20.77 1.81
N ALA A 547 -22.16 -21.87 1.07
CA ALA A 547 -21.49 -22.10 -0.20
C ALA A 547 -22.52 -22.13 -1.34
N GLY A 548 -22.57 -21.07 -2.15
CA GLY A 548 -23.62 -20.90 -3.18
C GLY A 548 -23.14 -20.16 -4.43
N PRO A 549 -23.96 -20.13 -5.49
CA PRO A 549 -23.69 -19.36 -6.70
C PRO A 549 -24.10 -17.91 -6.49
N LEU A 550 -23.14 -17.06 -6.11
CA LEU A 550 -23.33 -15.63 -5.83
C LEU A 550 -22.80 -14.72 -6.97
N SER A 551 -22.48 -15.28 -8.13
CA SER A 551 -22.20 -14.55 -9.38
C SER A 551 -23.41 -14.52 -10.32
N ALA A 552 -23.44 -13.56 -11.24
CA ALA A 552 -24.46 -13.47 -12.30
C ALA A 552 -23.92 -13.99 -13.65
N ASP A 553 -24.79 -14.63 -14.42
CA ASP A 553 -24.49 -15.00 -15.82
C ASP A 553 -24.70 -13.79 -16.74
N HIS A 554 -23.61 -13.26 -17.30
CA HIS A 554 -23.64 -12.09 -18.20
C HIS A 554 -24.31 -12.36 -19.55
N SER A 555 -24.46 -13.63 -19.96
CA SER A 555 -25.03 -14.01 -21.26
C SER A 555 -26.56 -14.11 -21.26
N GLN A 556 -27.18 -14.23 -20.07
CA GLN A 556 -28.63 -14.39 -19.87
C GLN A 556 -29.35 -13.08 -19.51
N GLY A 557 -28.66 -11.92 -19.56
CA GLY A 557 -29.21 -10.62 -19.14
C GLY A 557 -29.14 -10.40 -17.63
N THR A 558 -29.94 -9.47 -17.07
CA THR A 558 -30.06 -9.27 -15.62
C THR A 558 -30.87 -10.41 -14.99
N SER A 559 -30.38 -11.63 -15.06
CA SER A 559 -30.98 -12.77 -14.34
C SER A 559 -30.70 -12.61 -12.85
N LEU A 560 -31.72 -12.79 -12.02
CA LEU A 560 -31.59 -12.90 -10.57
C LEU A 560 -30.51 -13.95 -10.23
N VAL A 561 -29.56 -13.57 -9.38
CA VAL A 561 -28.50 -14.48 -8.93
C VAL A 561 -29.14 -15.71 -8.30
N LYS A 562 -28.92 -16.90 -8.90
CA LYS A 562 -29.63 -18.14 -8.53
C LYS A 562 -29.51 -18.48 -7.04
N GLY A 563 -28.41 -18.11 -6.38
CA GLY A 563 -28.19 -18.33 -4.95
C GLY A 563 -28.89 -17.34 -4.01
N ALA A 564 -29.67 -16.37 -4.50
CA ALA A 564 -30.28 -15.34 -3.66
C ALA A 564 -31.38 -15.87 -2.71
N GLU A 565 -32.20 -16.83 -3.15
CA GLU A 565 -33.23 -17.45 -2.29
C GLU A 565 -32.60 -18.30 -1.18
N GLU A 566 -31.59 -19.11 -1.52
CA GLU A 566 -30.84 -19.89 -0.54
C GLU A 566 -30.15 -18.97 0.48
N LEU A 567 -29.52 -17.88 0.02
CA LEU A 567 -28.90 -16.87 0.90
C LEU A 567 -29.92 -16.20 1.84
N ALA A 568 -31.15 -15.94 1.35
CA ALA A 568 -32.22 -15.40 2.19
C ALA A 568 -32.61 -16.37 3.32
N GLY A 569 -32.67 -17.67 3.02
CA GLY A 569 -32.92 -18.70 4.03
C GLY A 569 -31.83 -18.76 5.10
N VAL A 570 -30.55 -18.65 4.69
CA VAL A 570 -29.41 -18.61 5.62
C VAL A 570 -29.45 -17.36 6.48
N TYR A 571 -29.69 -16.18 5.90
CA TYR A 571 -29.81 -14.93 6.63
C TYR A 571 -30.98 -14.97 7.63
N LEU A 572 -32.13 -15.50 7.23
CA LEU A 572 -33.28 -15.67 8.11
C LEU A 572 -32.94 -16.57 9.31
N ALA A 573 -32.29 -17.72 9.06
CA ALA A 573 -31.84 -18.60 10.13
C ALA A 573 -30.89 -17.89 11.09
N GLN A 574 -29.93 -17.11 10.55
CA GLN A 574 -29.01 -16.31 11.35
C GLN A 574 -29.75 -15.29 12.24
N ALA A 575 -30.68 -14.52 11.67
CA ALA A 575 -31.46 -13.53 12.40
C ALA A 575 -32.25 -14.15 13.57
N VAL A 576 -32.94 -15.27 13.30
CA VAL A 576 -33.72 -15.99 14.31
C VAL A 576 -32.81 -16.59 15.39
N ILE A 577 -31.66 -17.17 15.01
CA ILE A 577 -30.72 -17.76 15.96
C ILE A 577 -30.12 -16.68 16.87
N ASN A 578 -29.58 -15.61 16.28
CA ASN A 578 -28.89 -14.56 17.02
C ASN A 578 -29.79 -13.80 17.98
N LYS A 579 -31.10 -13.73 17.67
CA LYS A 579 -32.11 -13.17 18.56
C LYS A 579 -32.45 -14.06 19.75
N ASN A 580 -32.47 -15.39 19.58
CA ASN A 580 -33.10 -16.31 20.52
C ASN A 580 -32.14 -17.20 21.34
N TYR A 581 -30.89 -17.35 20.94
CA TYR A 581 -29.92 -18.25 21.60
C TYR A 581 -28.74 -17.50 22.20
N THR A 582 -28.05 -18.11 23.17
CA THR A 582 -26.86 -17.51 23.80
C THR A 582 -25.64 -17.64 22.90
N VAL A 583 -25.40 -18.83 22.36
CA VAL A 583 -24.35 -19.02 21.35
C VAL A 583 -24.84 -18.41 20.05
N LYS A 584 -24.04 -17.51 19.47
CA LYS A 584 -24.41 -16.81 18.24
C LYS A 584 -23.96 -17.56 17.01
N LEU A 585 -24.62 -17.29 15.89
CA LEU A 585 -24.28 -17.76 14.57
C LEU A 585 -23.60 -16.63 13.78
N ARG A 586 -22.34 -16.86 13.43
CA ARG A 586 -21.64 -16.13 12.37
C ARG A 586 -21.79 -16.88 11.05
N VAL A 587 -22.08 -16.17 9.98
CA VAL A 587 -22.20 -16.74 8.63
C VAL A 587 -21.11 -16.18 7.73
N LEU A 588 -20.26 -17.04 7.18
CA LEU A 588 -19.32 -16.66 6.12
C LEU A 588 -19.89 -17.07 4.77
N LEU A 589 -19.77 -16.18 3.79
CA LEU A 589 -20.26 -16.42 2.44
C LEU A 589 -19.13 -16.94 1.57
N ALA A 590 -19.38 -18.02 0.85
CA ALA A 590 -18.48 -18.59 -0.13
C ALA A 590 -19.18 -18.63 -1.50
N ASN A 591 -18.53 -18.05 -2.51
CA ASN A 591 -19.02 -18.02 -3.88
C ASN A 591 -18.25 -19.03 -4.74
N GLY A 592 -19.00 -19.96 -5.35
CA GLY A 592 -18.47 -20.92 -6.32
C GLY A 592 -18.54 -20.45 -7.77
N GLY A 593 -18.83 -19.17 -7.99
CA GLY A 593 -18.99 -18.60 -9.32
C GLY A 593 -20.38 -18.81 -9.92
N VAL A 594 -20.55 -18.44 -11.19
CA VAL A 594 -21.79 -18.63 -11.94
C VAL A 594 -22.11 -20.11 -11.90
N ASP A 595 -23.30 -20.43 -11.40
CA ASP A 595 -23.80 -21.80 -11.43
C ASP A 595 -22.90 -22.81 -10.67
N LEU A 596 -22.10 -22.34 -9.70
CA LEU A 596 -21.11 -23.12 -8.94
C LEU A 596 -19.99 -23.75 -9.79
N GLY A 597 -19.68 -23.20 -10.97
CA GLY A 597 -18.64 -23.73 -11.87
C GLY A 597 -17.24 -23.87 -11.24
N HIS A 598 -16.92 -23.02 -10.27
CA HIS A 598 -15.65 -23.01 -9.52
C HIS A 598 -15.77 -23.62 -8.11
N GLN A 599 -16.69 -24.58 -7.91
CA GLN A 599 -16.92 -25.14 -6.58
C GLN A 599 -15.70 -25.81 -5.92
N THR A 600 -14.78 -26.37 -6.73
CA THR A 600 -13.53 -26.95 -6.20
C THR A 600 -12.63 -25.86 -5.61
N ASP A 601 -12.41 -24.75 -6.32
CA ASP A 601 -11.62 -23.61 -5.84
C ASP A 601 -12.26 -22.98 -4.59
N MET A 602 -13.58 -22.86 -4.59
CA MET A 602 -14.34 -22.41 -3.41
C MET A 602 -14.09 -23.33 -2.20
N ALA A 603 -14.19 -24.66 -2.37
CA ALA A 603 -13.93 -25.61 -1.29
C ALA A 603 -12.49 -25.55 -0.78
N GLU A 604 -11.50 -25.32 -1.65
CA GLU A 604 -10.11 -25.10 -1.24
C GLU A 604 -9.97 -23.84 -0.38
N SER A 605 -10.61 -22.73 -0.76
CA SER A 605 -10.64 -21.51 0.05
C SER A 605 -11.31 -21.73 1.41
N ILE A 606 -12.43 -22.47 1.46
CA ILE A 606 -13.12 -22.82 2.70
C ILE A 606 -12.21 -23.65 3.61
N ALA A 607 -11.58 -24.70 3.07
CA ALA A 607 -10.69 -25.57 3.81
C ALA A 607 -9.47 -24.81 4.35
N ALA A 608 -8.87 -23.93 3.54
CA ALA A 608 -7.74 -23.09 3.93
C ALA A 608 -8.12 -22.12 5.06
N TYR A 609 -9.29 -21.48 4.97
CA TYR A 609 -9.77 -20.57 6.03
C TYR A 609 -10.08 -21.34 7.32
N ALA A 610 -10.79 -22.47 7.23
CA ALA A 610 -11.12 -23.31 8.38
C ALA A 610 -9.87 -23.87 9.08
N ALA A 611 -8.75 -24.04 8.39
CA ALA A 611 -7.48 -24.44 9.04
C ALA A 611 -6.97 -23.40 10.05
N HIS A 612 -7.35 -22.13 9.89
CA HIS A 612 -6.90 -21.02 10.74
C HIS A 612 -7.97 -20.57 11.75
N ASP A 613 -9.25 -20.65 11.40
CA ASP A 613 -10.37 -20.24 12.25
C ASP A 613 -11.10 -21.47 12.83
N PRO A 614 -10.90 -21.81 14.12
CA PRO A 614 -11.51 -22.99 14.73
C PRO A 614 -13.01 -22.86 14.94
N SER A 615 -13.58 -21.65 14.85
CA SER A 615 -15.03 -21.44 14.98
C SER A 615 -15.81 -21.98 13.78
N VAL A 616 -15.15 -22.28 12.65
CA VAL A 616 -15.80 -22.85 11.47
C VAL A 616 -16.18 -24.30 11.73
N VAL A 617 -17.48 -24.57 11.81
CA VAL A 617 -18.03 -25.87 12.21
C VAL A 617 -18.59 -26.72 11.06
N GLY A 618 -18.86 -26.11 9.91
CA GLY A 618 -19.38 -26.83 8.73
C GLY A 618 -19.85 -25.91 7.62
N VAL A 619 -20.39 -26.52 6.57
CA VAL A 619 -20.83 -25.87 5.34
C VAL A 619 -22.31 -26.14 5.10
N VAL A 620 -23.05 -25.13 4.63
CA VAL A 620 -24.42 -25.26 4.11
C VAL A 620 -24.46 -24.81 2.65
N GLY A 621 -25.37 -25.37 1.87
CA GLY A 621 -25.49 -25.07 0.43
C GLY A 621 -24.89 -26.16 -0.44
N THR A 622 -24.00 -25.82 -1.37
CA THR A 622 -23.52 -26.71 -2.47
C THR A 622 -24.69 -27.28 -3.27
N GLY A 623 -25.67 -26.42 -3.59
CA GLY A 623 -26.99 -26.78 -4.10
C GLY A 623 -27.06 -27.39 -5.50
N ARG A 624 -25.92 -27.47 -6.23
CA ARG A 624 -25.88 -28.05 -7.58
C ARG A 624 -25.04 -29.33 -7.62
N ASP A 625 -25.58 -30.33 -8.32
CA ASP A 625 -24.83 -31.53 -8.70
C ASP A 625 -24.13 -31.29 -10.04
N LEU A 626 -22.81 -31.20 -9.97
CA LEU A 626 -21.92 -31.08 -11.12
C LEU A 626 -20.88 -32.21 -11.10
N GLU A 627 -20.15 -32.39 -12.20
CA GLU A 627 -19.04 -33.36 -12.26
C GLU A 627 -18.02 -33.15 -11.13
N SER A 628 -17.75 -31.89 -10.77
CA SER A 628 -16.81 -31.52 -9.71
C SER A 628 -17.35 -31.72 -8.28
N SER A 629 -18.62 -32.04 -8.08
CA SER A 629 -19.25 -32.07 -6.74
C SER A 629 -18.63 -33.14 -5.83
N GLY A 630 -18.29 -34.32 -6.37
CA GLY A 630 -17.59 -35.34 -5.60
C GLY A 630 -16.21 -34.87 -5.09
N LYS A 631 -15.44 -34.15 -5.91
CA LYS A 631 -14.14 -33.59 -5.51
C LYS A 631 -14.32 -32.49 -4.46
N THR A 632 -15.30 -31.60 -4.64
CA THR A 632 -15.67 -30.56 -3.67
C THR A 632 -16.00 -31.17 -2.30
N THR A 633 -16.84 -32.20 -2.27
CA THR A 633 -17.24 -32.88 -1.03
C THR A 633 -16.04 -33.57 -0.36
N ASP A 634 -15.15 -34.20 -1.13
CA ASP A 634 -13.92 -34.83 -0.63
C ASP A 634 -12.95 -33.81 0.01
N ILE A 635 -12.77 -32.63 -0.60
CA ILE A 635 -11.93 -31.55 -0.04
C ILE A 635 -12.45 -31.12 1.33
N LEU A 636 -13.75 -30.87 1.44
CA LEU A 636 -14.39 -30.45 2.69
C LEU A 636 -14.37 -31.58 3.74
N MET A 637 -14.53 -32.84 3.31
CA MET A 637 -14.40 -34.02 4.18
C MET A 637 -13.00 -34.10 4.80
N LYS A 638 -11.95 -33.93 3.97
CA LYS A 638 -10.55 -33.90 4.43
C LYS A 638 -10.25 -32.73 5.37
N ALA A 639 -10.97 -31.62 5.23
CA ALA A 639 -10.90 -30.48 6.15
C ALA A 639 -11.70 -30.70 7.46
N GLY A 640 -12.38 -31.84 7.61
CA GLY A 640 -13.21 -32.17 8.77
C GLY A 640 -14.53 -31.38 8.82
N LEU A 641 -15.00 -30.89 7.67
CA LEU A 641 -16.21 -30.08 7.58
C LEU A 641 -17.40 -30.91 7.09
N PRO A 642 -18.46 -31.06 7.91
CA PRO A 642 -19.72 -31.61 7.44
C PRO A 642 -20.44 -30.61 6.53
N ILE A 643 -21.21 -31.14 5.59
CA ILE A 643 -22.02 -30.39 4.62
C ILE A 643 -23.49 -30.75 4.87
N VAL A 644 -24.31 -29.74 5.15
CA VAL A 644 -25.77 -29.87 5.17
C VAL A 644 -26.34 -29.16 3.94
N SER A 645 -26.69 -29.94 2.93
CA SER A 645 -27.19 -29.42 1.65
C SER A 645 -28.71 -29.33 1.65
N GLY A 646 -29.22 -28.17 1.24
CA GLY A 646 -30.65 -27.90 1.13
C GLY A 646 -31.27 -28.52 -0.12
N THR A 647 -30.69 -28.22 -1.28
CA THR A 647 -31.31 -28.38 -2.62
C THR A 647 -30.65 -29.45 -3.49
N ASN A 648 -29.43 -29.88 -3.19
CA ASN A 648 -28.73 -30.86 -4.02
C ASN A 648 -29.28 -32.28 -3.81
N SER A 649 -29.87 -32.84 -4.87
CA SER A 649 -30.55 -34.13 -4.91
C SER A 649 -29.66 -35.29 -5.38
N ALA A 650 -28.34 -35.10 -5.52
CA ALA A 650 -27.44 -36.14 -5.99
C ALA A 650 -27.54 -37.41 -5.14
N THR A 651 -27.71 -38.55 -5.79
CA THR A 651 -27.89 -39.84 -5.12
C THR A 651 -26.57 -40.41 -4.61
N TYR A 652 -25.46 -40.13 -5.31
CA TYR A 652 -24.16 -40.71 -4.95
C TYR A 652 -23.50 -40.02 -3.75
N LEU A 653 -23.79 -38.74 -3.50
CA LEU A 653 -23.14 -37.96 -2.44
C LEU A 653 -23.33 -38.56 -1.04
N PRO A 654 -24.57 -38.81 -0.54
CA PRO A 654 -24.76 -39.45 0.77
C PRO A 654 -24.25 -40.89 0.83
N ARG A 655 -24.11 -41.57 -0.33
CA ARG A 655 -23.63 -42.96 -0.42
C ARG A 655 -22.11 -43.07 -0.40
N GLN A 656 -21.39 -42.04 -0.81
CA GLN A 656 -19.94 -42.06 -0.93
C GLN A 656 -19.23 -41.22 0.13
N TYR A 657 -19.90 -40.22 0.69
CA TYR A 657 -19.27 -39.24 1.58
C TYR A 657 -19.99 -39.15 2.92
N ALA A 658 -19.31 -39.55 3.99
CA ALA A 658 -19.87 -39.57 5.34
C ALA A 658 -20.08 -38.17 5.95
N ASN A 659 -19.50 -37.13 5.35
CA ASN A 659 -19.68 -35.73 5.74
C ASN A 659 -20.89 -35.07 5.05
N TRP A 660 -21.65 -35.78 4.23
CA TRP A 660 -22.79 -35.23 3.49
C TRP A 660 -24.14 -35.53 4.15
N PHE A 661 -24.95 -34.50 4.35
CA PHE A 661 -26.30 -34.58 4.91
C PHE A 661 -27.28 -33.84 4.00
N SER A 662 -28.26 -34.53 3.42
CA SER A 662 -29.18 -33.95 2.42
C SER A 662 -30.55 -33.66 3.02
N LEU A 663 -31.08 -32.46 2.78
CA LEU A 663 -32.50 -32.16 3.02
C LEU A 663 -33.35 -32.57 1.81
N ALA A 664 -32.85 -32.28 0.60
CA ALA A 664 -33.41 -32.74 -0.65
C ALA A 664 -33.50 -34.27 -0.72
N ALA A 665 -34.60 -34.76 -1.30
CA ALA A 665 -34.73 -36.16 -1.66
C ALA A 665 -33.80 -36.50 -2.84
N THR A 666 -33.14 -37.65 -2.77
CA THR A 666 -32.21 -38.09 -3.83
C THR A 666 -32.94 -38.33 -5.15
N ASP A 667 -32.31 -38.05 -6.28
CA ASP A 667 -32.87 -38.25 -7.63
C ASP A 667 -33.47 -39.66 -7.81
N GLU A 668 -32.74 -40.72 -7.41
CA GLU A 668 -33.24 -42.09 -7.50
C GLU A 668 -34.55 -42.30 -6.74
N TRP A 669 -34.62 -41.75 -5.53
CA TRP A 669 -35.80 -41.85 -4.70
C TRP A 669 -36.97 -41.08 -5.29
N GLN A 670 -36.74 -39.86 -5.79
CA GLN A 670 -37.75 -39.03 -6.45
C GLN A 670 -38.32 -39.75 -7.68
N THR A 671 -37.45 -40.23 -8.58
CA THR A 671 -37.87 -40.93 -9.79
C THR A 671 -38.65 -42.20 -9.45
N ARG A 672 -38.25 -42.94 -8.41
CA ARG A 672 -39.00 -44.11 -7.93
C ARG A 672 -40.41 -43.73 -7.45
N GLN A 673 -40.59 -42.58 -6.80
CA GLN A 673 -41.92 -42.09 -6.41
C GLN A 673 -42.74 -41.71 -7.65
N MET A 674 -42.11 -41.09 -8.66
CA MET A 674 -42.75 -40.80 -9.95
C MET A 674 -43.22 -42.07 -10.66
N GLY A 675 -42.58 -43.21 -10.38
CA GLY A 675 -43.03 -44.53 -10.80
C GLY A 675 -44.44 -44.92 -10.34
N LEU A 676 -44.98 -44.32 -9.27
CA LEU A 676 -46.37 -44.53 -8.84
C LEU A 676 -47.37 -43.91 -9.84
N ILE A 677 -47.00 -42.78 -10.45
CA ILE A 677 -47.77 -42.12 -11.50
C ILE A 677 -47.60 -42.90 -12.81
N ALA A 678 -46.36 -43.24 -13.19
CA ALA A 678 -46.07 -44.01 -14.39
C ALA A 678 -46.81 -45.37 -14.43
N ALA A 679 -46.95 -46.04 -13.28
CA ALA A 679 -47.71 -47.28 -13.17
C ALA A 679 -49.21 -47.11 -13.52
N GLN A 680 -49.80 -45.95 -13.23
CA GLN A 680 -51.21 -45.67 -13.51
C GLN A 680 -51.45 -45.20 -14.95
N LEU A 681 -50.44 -44.58 -15.56
CA LEU A 681 -50.43 -44.24 -16.99
C LEU A 681 -50.30 -45.48 -17.90
N ARG A 682 -49.90 -46.61 -17.32
CA ARG A 682 -49.78 -47.89 -18.02
C ARG A 682 -51.14 -48.60 -18.13
N THR A 683 -51.51 -48.97 -19.35
CA THR A 683 -52.63 -49.85 -19.66
C THR A 683 -52.16 -51.31 -19.73
N PRO A 684 -52.63 -52.20 -18.82
CA PRO A 684 -52.26 -53.61 -18.84
C PRO A 684 -52.50 -54.27 -20.21
N GLY A 685 -51.55 -55.08 -20.68
CA GLY A 685 -51.67 -55.84 -21.94
C GLY A 685 -51.49 -55.03 -23.24
N LYS A 686 -51.54 -53.69 -23.21
CA LYS A 686 -51.29 -52.85 -24.40
C LYS A 686 -49.80 -52.59 -24.55
N ARG A 687 -49.23 -52.55 -25.76
CA ARG A 687 -47.85 -52.02 -25.94
C ARG A 687 -47.88 -50.50 -25.88
N GLN A 688 -47.10 -49.90 -24.98
CA GLN A 688 -46.95 -48.45 -24.85
C GLN A 688 -45.47 -48.09 -24.88
N TYR A 689 -45.13 -47.06 -25.66
CA TYR A 689 -43.78 -46.55 -25.78
C TYR A 689 -43.51 -45.47 -24.73
N ALA A 690 -42.27 -45.41 -24.26
CA ALA A 690 -41.79 -44.31 -23.45
C ALA A 690 -40.41 -43.84 -23.93
N LEU A 691 -40.10 -42.58 -23.70
CA LEU A 691 -38.84 -41.95 -24.10
C LEU A 691 -38.19 -41.26 -22.90
N VAL A 692 -36.87 -41.22 -22.88
CA VAL A 692 -36.11 -40.29 -22.04
C VAL A 692 -35.53 -39.20 -22.93
N LEU A 693 -35.87 -37.95 -22.62
CA LEU A 693 -35.32 -36.76 -23.26
C LEU A 693 -34.44 -36.06 -22.23
N ALA A 694 -33.13 -36.05 -22.46
CA ALA A 694 -32.14 -35.49 -21.53
C ALA A 694 -31.37 -34.35 -22.18
N ARG A 695 -30.81 -33.46 -21.37
CA ARG A 695 -29.81 -32.50 -21.86
C ARG A 695 -28.54 -33.24 -22.30
N ASP A 696 -27.89 -32.77 -23.37
CA ASP A 696 -26.55 -33.23 -23.72
C ASP A 696 -25.51 -32.56 -22.82
N THR A 697 -24.80 -33.41 -22.07
CA THR A 697 -23.80 -33.03 -21.07
C THR A 697 -22.37 -33.13 -21.60
N ALA A 698 -22.14 -33.53 -22.86
CA ALA A 698 -20.79 -33.69 -23.40
C ALA A 698 -19.92 -32.43 -23.36
N ARG A 699 -20.52 -31.25 -23.17
CA ARG A 699 -19.84 -29.95 -23.04
C ARG A 699 -20.28 -29.15 -21.81
N THR A 700 -20.92 -29.80 -20.83
CA THR A 700 -21.39 -29.15 -19.60
C THR A 700 -21.06 -30.01 -18.39
N ASP A 701 -20.89 -29.38 -17.23
CA ASP A 701 -20.62 -30.11 -15.99
C ASP A 701 -21.92 -30.61 -15.31
N ASP A 702 -23.07 -30.58 -15.99
CA ASP A 702 -24.41 -30.78 -15.39
C ASP A 702 -24.75 -32.26 -15.12
N ARG A 703 -24.23 -32.78 -14.01
CA ARG A 703 -24.42 -34.18 -13.60
C ARG A 703 -25.84 -34.53 -13.15
N TYR A 704 -26.60 -33.56 -12.63
CA TYR A 704 -28.00 -33.74 -12.24
C TYR A 704 -28.85 -34.33 -13.36
N THR A 705 -28.75 -33.76 -14.57
CA THR A 705 -29.55 -34.22 -15.72
C THR A 705 -29.20 -35.64 -16.13
N GLU A 706 -27.96 -36.08 -15.91
CA GLU A 706 -27.54 -37.46 -16.16
C GLU A 706 -28.13 -38.43 -15.12
N GLU A 707 -28.13 -38.07 -13.84
CA GLU A 707 -28.75 -38.88 -12.79
C GLU A 707 -30.26 -39.03 -13.05
N GLN A 708 -30.95 -37.92 -13.32
CA GLN A 708 -32.37 -37.90 -13.67
C GLN A 708 -32.68 -38.78 -14.89
N ALA A 709 -31.90 -38.67 -15.98
CA ALA A 709 -32.08 -39.51 -17.17
C ALA A 709 -31.88 -41.00 -16.83
N ARG A 710 -30.82 -41.32 -16.08
CA ARG A 710 -30.46 -42.69 -15.71
C ARG A 710 -31.49 -43.36 -14.82
N TYR A 711 -32.00 -42.67 -13.79
CA TYR A 711 -33.04 -43.22 -12.91
C TYR A 711 -34.41 -43.19 -13.59
N GLY A 712 -34.72 -42.17 -14.41
CA GLY A 712 -35.92 -42.09 -15.23
C GLY A 712 -36.08 -43.25 -16.18
N GLN A 713 -35.00 -43.57 -16.92
CA GLN A 713 -34.98 -44.72 -17.82
C GLN A 713 -35.23 -46.04 -17.08
N ARG A 714 -34.54 -46.24 -15.94
CA ARG A 714 -34.72 -47.44 -15.11
C ARG A 714 -36.16 -47.57 -14.60
N MET A 715 -36.71 -46.49 -14.06
CA MET A 715 -38.09 -46.48 -13.58
C MET A 715 -39.09 -46.81 -14.69
N LEU A 716 -38.95 -46.23 -15.88
CA LEU A 716 -39.85 -46.52 -17.00
C LEU A 716 -39.74 -47.98 -17.47
N ALA A 717 -38.53 -48.54 -17.51
CA ALA A 717 -38.32 -49.95 -17.80
C ALA A 717 -38.99 -50.85 -16.74
N ASP A 718 -38.80 -50.55 -15.46
CA ASP A 718 -39.38 -51.30 -14.33
C ASP A 718 -40.92 -51.25 -14.33
N ARG A 719 -41.52 -50.19 -14.88
CA ARG A 719 -42.97 -50.07 -15.07
C ARG A 719 -43.50 -50.71 -16.36
N GLY A 720 -42.65 -51.39 -17.12
CA GLY A 720 -43.05 -52.20 -18.28
C GLY A 720 -43.42 -51.39 -19.51
N PHE A 721 -42.84 -50.19 -19.68
CA PHE A 721 -42.90 -49.46 -20.94
C PHE A 721 -41.89 -50.01 -21.96
N THR A 722 -42.23 -49.95 -23.25
CA THR A 722 -41.25 -50.20 -24.31
C THR A 722 -40.43 -48.94 -24.52
N LEU A 723 -39.16 -48.95 -24.10
CA LEU A 723 -38.29 -47.79 -24.25
C LEU A 723 -37.91 -47.54 -25.72
N LEU A 724 -38.10 -46.30 -26.16
CA LEU A 724 -37.45 -45.76 -27.33
C LEU A 724 -35.99 -45.39 -26.99
N GLY A 725 -35.15 -45.24 -28.01
CA GLY A 725 -33.78 -44.79 -27.80
C GLY A 725 -33.76 -43.45 -27.09
N GLN A 726 -32.98 -43.33 -26.01
CA GLN A 726 -32.80 -42.06 -25.30
C GLN A 726 -32.34 -40.99 -26.27
N ARG A 727 -32.88 -39.78 -26.11
CA ARG A 727 -32.51 -38.61 -26.90
C ARG A 727 -31.85 -37.56 -26.03
N ARG A 728 -30.94 -36.81 -26.66
CA ARG A 728 -30.15 -35.76 -26.01
C ARG A 728 -30.26 -34.47 -26.81
N TYR A 729 -30.71 -33.39 -26.18
CA TYR A 729 -30.79 -32.07 -26.80
C TYR A 729 -29.62 -31.18 -26.39
N THR A 730 -29.08 -30.41 -27.32
CA THR A 730 -27.97 -29.49 -27.05
C THR A 730 -28.45 -28.11 -26.64
N LEU A 731 -27.59 -27.34 -25.98
CA LEU A 731 -27.80 -25.91 -25.72
C LEU A 731 -27.00 -25.07 -26.71
N LYS A 732 -27.64 -24.11 -27.37
CA LYS A 732 -27.00 -23.11 -28.25
C LYS A 732 -27.16 -21.72 -27.66
N GLY A 733 -26.05 -21.11 -27.24
CA GLY A 733 -26.08 -19.81 -26.56
C GLY A 733 -26.95 -19.82 -25.29
N GLY A 734 -26.94 -20.93 -24.54
CA GLY A 734 -27.74 -21.11 -23.33
C GLY A 734 -29.22 -21.48 -23.56
N LYS A 735 -29.69 -21.60 -24.82
CA LYS A 735 -31.07 -21.97 -25.15
C LYS A 735 -31.16 -23.42 -25.62
N PRO A 736 -32.20 -24.17 -25.24
CA PRO A 736 -32.34 -25.57 -25.63
C PRO A 736 -32.84 -25.71 -27.08
N GLU A 737 -32.15 -26.51 -27.88
CA GLU A 737 -32.53 -26.84 -29.25
C GLU A 737 -33.50 -28.03 -29.25
N LEU A 738 -34.80 -27.77 -29.20
CA LEU A 738 -35.83 -28.81 -28.96
C LEU A 738 -36.74 -29.10 -30.17
N ARG A 739 -36.69 -28.29 -31.22
CA ARG A 739 -37.60 -28.38 -32.37
C ARG A 739 -37.56 -29.77 -33.03
N GLU A 740 -36.38 -30.21 -33.48
CA GLU A 740 -36.21 -31.52 -34.15
C GLU A 740 -36.62 -32.68 -33.23
N HIS A 741 -36.35 -32.56 -31.92
CA HIS A 741 -36.79 -33.57 -30.97
C HIS A 741 -38.31 -33.62 -30.82
N ALA A 742 -39.01 -32.48 -30.78
CA ALA A 742 -40.46 -32.44 -30.73
C ALA A 742 -41.09 -33.04 -32.01
N GLU A 743 -40.64 -32.60 -33.19
CA GLU A 743 -41.06 -33.13 -34.50
C GLU A 743 -40.95 -34.66 -34.56
N GLU A 744 -39.81 -35.20 -34.12
CA GLU A 744 -39.56 -36.64 -34.11
C GLU A 744 -40.24 -37.40 -32.94
N ILE A 745 -40.61 -36.73 -31.84
CA ILE A 745 -41.38 -37.34 -30.73
C ILE A 745 -42.83 -37.51 -31.17
N CYS A 746 -43.36 -36.52 -31.87
CA CYS A 746 -44.76 -36.42 -32.26
C CYS A 746 -45.06 -37.03 -33.63
N SER A 747 -44.07 -37.60 -34.33
CA SER A 747 -44.25 -38.22 -35.65
C SER A 747 -44.18 -39.75 -35.63
N GLY A 748 -44.89 -40.37 -36.58
CA GLY A 748 -44.86 -41.82 -36.84
C GLY A 748 -45.74 -42.69 -35.93
N ASP A 749 -45.58 -44.01 -36.04
CA ASP A 749 -46.41 -45.00 -35.32
C ASP A 749 -45.97 -45.24 -33.87
N ARG A 750 -44.80 -44.72 -33.47
CA ARG A 750 -44.16 -44.97 -32.17
C ARG A 750 -44.18 -43.76 -31.24
N ILE A 751 -45.23 -42.95 -31.29
CA ILE A 751 -45.41 -41.82 -30.38
C ILE A 751 -45.41 -42.33 -28.92
N PRO A 752 -44.52 -41.82 -28.04
CA PRO A 752 -44.49 -42.24 -26.65
C PRO A 752 -45.75 -41.77 -25.92
N SER A 753 -46.29 -42.60 -25.02
CA SER A 753 -47.34 -42.15 -24.09
C SER A 753 -46.75 -41.47 -22.85
N VAL A 754 -45.46 -41.68 -22.60
CA VAL A 754 -44.73 -41.09 -21.47
C VAL A 754 -43.34 -40.63 -21.93
N VAL A 755 -42.98 -39.38 -21.62
CA VAL A 755 -41.62 -38.86 -21.76
C VAL A 755 -41.09 -38.56 -20.35
N TYR A 756 -39.98 -39.18 -19.96
CA TYR A 756 -39.22 -38.69 -18.81
C TYR A 756 -38.29 -37.58 -19.28
N PHE A 757 -38.56 -36.35 -18.83
CA PHE A 757 -37.79 -35.18 -19.18
C PHE A 757 -36.72 -34.92 -18.11
N ALA A 758 -35.47 -35.13 -18.48
CA ALA A 758 -34.30 -34.87 -17.65
C ALA A 758 -33.62 -33.57 -18.08
N GLY A 759 -34.35 -32.46 -17.92
CA GLY A 759 -33.89 -31.10 -18.18
C GLY A 759 -33.95 -30.22 -16.94
N ARG A 760 -33.69 -28.93 -17.12
CA ARG A 760 -33.79 -27.91 -16.07
C ARG A 760 -35.06 -27.07 -16.22
N ALA A 761 -35.38 -26.26 -15.22
CA ALA A 761 -36.52 -25.35 -15.20
C ALA A 761 -36.59 -24.47 -16.46
N GLU A 762 -35.46 -23.91 -16.90
CA GLU A 762 -35.37 -23.06 -18.09
C GLU A 762 -35.64 -23.80 -19.41
N ASP A 763 -35.60 -25.13 -19.42
CA ASP A 763 -35.80 -25.93 -20.63
C ASP A 763 -37.29 -26.28 -20.86
N VAL A 764 -38.14 -26.10 -19.85
CA VAL A 764 -39.53 -26.60 -19.87
C VAL A 764 -40.41 -25.78 -20.80
N GLU A 765 -40.37 -24.46 -20.74
CA GLU A 765 -41.20 -23.60 -21.59
C GLU A 765 -40.87 -23.79 -23.09
N PRO A 766 -39.59 -23.80 -23.52
CA PRO A 766 -39.26 -24.16 -24.89
C PRO A 766 -39.80 -25.54 -25.29
N LEU A 767 -39.71 -26.55 -24.42
CA LEU A 767 -40.27 -27.88 -24.70
C LEU A 767 -41.78 -27.84 -24.90
N MET A 768 -42.53 -27.21 -23.99
CA MET A 768 -44.00 -27.13 -24.10
C MET A 768 -44.42 -26.35 -25.36
N THR A 769 -43.67 -25.32 -25.73
CA THR A 769 -43.92 -24.54 -26.94
C THR A 769 -43.72 -25.37 -28.19
N GLN A 770 -42.62 -26.13 -28.30
CA GLN A 770 -42.39 -26.99 -29.46
C GLN A 770 -43.42 -28.12 -29.53
N LEU A 771 -43.77 -28.76 -28.40
CA LEU A 771 -44.80 -29.80 -28.38
C LEU A 771 -46.19 -29.27 -28.76
N SER A 772 -46.50 -28.00 -28.46
CA SER A 772 -47.77 -27.37 -28.87
C SER A 772 -47.86 -27.12 -30.37
N ALA A 773 -46.72 -27.03 -31.07
CA ALA A 773 -46.68 -26.83 -32.51
C ALA A 773 -46.88 -28.15 -33.30
N GLU A 774 -46.71 -29.31 -32.64
CA GLU A 774 -46.74 -30.61 -33.28
C GLU A 774 -48.11 -31.30 -33.20
N THR A 775 -48.75 -31.52 -34.36
CA THR A 775 -50.11 -32.08 -34.43
C THR A 775 -50.20 -33.52 -33.91
N GLY A 776 -49.18 -34.36 -34.11
CA GLY A 776 -49.25 -35.77 -33.71
C GLY A 776 -49.29 -36.01 -32.20
N CYS A 777 -48.75 -35.08 -31.39
CA CYS A 777 -48.89 -35.11 -29.94
C CYS A 777 -50.23 -34.53 -29.46
N SER A 778 -50.89 -33.68 -30.25
CA SER A 778 -52.21 -33.14 -29.92
C SER A 778 -53.37 -34.13 -30.09
N GLU A 779 -53.14 -35.27 -30.78
CA GLU A 779 -54.17 -36.29 -31.01
C GLU A 779 -54.15 -37.43 -29.98
N LYS A 780 -53.11 -37.52 -29.14
CA LYS A 780 -52.89 -38.63 -28.21
C LYS A 780 -52.40 -38.10 -26.86
N PRO A 781 -53.01 -38.53 -25.72
CA PRO A 781 -52.55 -38.11 -24.40
C PRO A 781 -51.08 -38.45 -24.17
N LEU A 782 -50.27 -37.43 -23.89
CA LEU A 782 -48.84 -37.54 -23.59
C LEU A 782 -48.59 -37.07 -22.14
N ALA A 783 -47.96 -37.92 -21.34
CA ALA A 783 -47.52 -37.54 -20.01
C ALA A 783 -46.02 -37.22 -20.00
N ILE A 784 -45.64 -36.09 -19.41
CA ILE A 784 -44.25 -35.73 -19.17
C ILE A 784 -43.97 -35.88 -17.69
N LEU A 785 -42.96 -36.69 -17.34
CA LEU A 785 -42.52 -36.90 -15.96
C LEU A 785 -41.16 -36.24 -15.78
N THR A 786 -40.93 -35.53 -14.68
CA THR A 786 -39.64 -34.88 -14.44
C THR A 786 -39.32 -34.70 -12.95
N GLY A 787 -38.08 -34.28 -12.67
CA GLY A 787 -37.53 -34.13 -11.34
C GLY A 787 -37.99 -32.86 -10.62
N ASP A 788 -37.22 -32.50 -9.60
CA ASP A 788 -37.54 -31.43 -8.66
C ASP A 788 -37.21 -30.00 -9.12
N ASP A 789 -36.35 -29.83 -10.12
CA ASP A 789 -35.88 -28.50 -10.54
C ASP A 789 -37.05 -27.58 -11.00
N LEU A 790 -38.17 -28.18 -11.42
CA LEU A 790 -39.41 -27.50 -11.78
C LEU A 790 -40.13 -26.84 -10.61
N SER A 791 -39.72 -27.05 -9.36
CA SER A 791 -40.27 -26.31 -8.22
C SER A 791 -40.06 -24.80 -8.32
N LYS A 792 -39.17 -24.35 -9.21
CA LYS A 792 -38.82 -22.96 -9.50
C LYS A 792 -39.70 -22.33 -10.58
N VAL A 793 -40.48 -23.12 -11.31
CA VAL A 793 -41.30 -22.65 -12.44
C VAL A 793 -42.65 -22.17 -11.94
N ALA A 794 -43.07 -20.98 -12.39
CA ALA A 794 -44.42 -20.48 -12.19
C ALA A 794 -45.37 -21.12 -13.22
N PHE A 795 -46.34 -21.91 -12.74
CA PHE A 795 -47.38 -22.55 -13.57
C PHE A 795 -48.75 -21.87 -13.42
N THR A 796 -48.92 -20.94 -12.49
CA THR A 796 -50.22 -20.33 -12.17
C THR A 796 -50.06 -18.84 -11.92
N GLY A 797 -50.85 -17.99 -12.59
CA GLY A 797 -50.85 -16.55 -12.38
C GLY A 797 -49.60 -15.85 -12.96
N GLY A 798 -49.77 -14.69 -13.56
CA GLY A 798 -48.68 -13.91 -14.17
C GLY A 798 -48.61 -14.00 -15.69
N LYS A 799 -47.83 -13.11 -16.30
CA LYS A 799 -47.64 -13.05 -17.77
C LYS A 799 -46.69 -14.11 -18.29
N ASP A 800 -45.83 -14.64 -17.42
CA ASP A 800 -44.74 -15.56 -17.75
C ASP A 800 -45.03 -16.99 -17.25
N ALA A 801 -46.27 -17.28 -16.88
CA ALA A 801 -46.67 -18.61 -16.42
C ALA A 801 -46.57 -19.63 -17.57
N VAL A 802 -45.85 -20.73 -17.33
CA VAL A 802 -45.66 -21.79 -18.33
C VAL A 802 -46.90 -22.65 -18.40
N ALA A 803 -47.41 -22.90 -19.61
CA ALA A 803 -48.55 -23.78 -19.83
C ALA A 803 -48.18 -25.04 -20.64
N PRO A 804 -48.62 -26.25 -20.23
CA PRO A 804 -48.47 -27.44 -21.05
C PRO A 804 -49.15 -27.30 -22.42
N ALA A 805 -48.67 -28.09 -23.38
CA ALA A 805 -49.30 -28.24 -24.69
C ALA A 805 -50.68 -28.91 -24.59
N PRO A 806 -51.57 -28.73 -25.58
CA PRO A 806 -52.82 -29.50 -25.68
C PRO A 806 -52.56 -31.01 -25.56
N ASP A 807 -53.40 -31.71 -24.80
CA ASP A 807 -53.30 -33.16 -24.53
C ASP A 807 -51.97 -33.63 -23.87
N VAL A 808 -51.18 -32.68 -23.36
CA VAL A 808 -49.99 -32.94 -22.56
C VAL A 808 -50.26 -32.68 -21.07
N THR A 809 -49.95 -33.67 -20.23
CA THR A 809 -49.97 -33.52 -18.77
C THR A 809 -48.56 -33.60 -18.21
N LEU A 810 -48.15 -32.58 -17.45
CA LEU A 810 -46.83 -32.51 -16.85
C LEU A 810 -46.89 -32.93 -15.38
N TYR A 811 -46.10 -33.93 -15.00
CA TYR A 811 -45.92 -34.35 -13.62
C TYR A 811 -44.49 -34.08 -13.18
N HIS A 812 -44.32 -33.44 -12.04
CA HIS A 812 -43.00 -33.12 -11.51
C HIS A 812 -42.90 -33.32 -10.01
N ALA A 813 -41.69 -33.58 -9.53
CA ALA A 813 -41.41 -33.59 -8.10
C ALA A 813 -41.19 -32.16 -7.59
N ALA A 814 -41.35 -31.94 -6.29
CA ALA A 814 -40.83 -30.78 -5.59
C ALA A 814 -40.27 -31.22 -4.23
N LEU A 815 -39.22 -30.56 -3.78
CA LEU A 815 -38.43 -30.97 -2.61
C LEU A 815 -39.10 -30.68 -1.26
N ALA A 816 -40.15 -29.86 -1.21
CA ALA A 816 -40.75 -29.40 0.04
C ALA A 816 -42.28 -29.35 0.01
N GLU A 817 -42.92 -30.05 0.94
CA GLU A 817 -44.36 -30.02 1.23
C GLU A 817 -44.68 -28.89 2.22
N LEU A 818 -44.59 -27.66 1.70
CA LEU A 818 -44.73 -26.43 2.49
C LEU A 818 -46.14 -26.24 3.07
N LYS A 819 -47.18 -26.69 2.37
CA LYS A 819 -48.58 -26.46 2.80
C LYS A 819 -48.89 -27.20 4.09
N LYS A 820 -48.51 -28.48 4.19
CA LYS A 820 -48.71 -29.24 5.43
C LYS A 820 -47.80 -28.73 6.55
N ALA A 821 -46.56 -28.36 6.23
CA ALA A 821 -45.60 -27.85 7.20
C ALA A 821 -45.98 -26.49 7.81
N ALA A 822 -46.62 -25.61 7.02
CA ALA A 822 -46.99 -24.25 7.43
C ALA A 822 -47.82 -24.16 8.71
N THR A 823 -48.58 -25.21 9.03
CA THR A 823 -49.43 -25.25 10.23
C THR A 823 -48.66 -25.42 11.55
N ARG A 824 -47.36 -25.75 11.50
CA ARG A 824 -46.55 -26.12 12.68
C ARG A 824 -45.22 -25.36 12.76
N THR A 825 -45.03 -24.32 11.97
CA THR A 825 -43.77 -23.58 11.89
C THR A 825 -43.97 -22.08 12.08
N SER A 826 -42.99 -21.41 12.69
CA SER A 826 -42.92 -19.94 12.75
C SER A 826 -42.29 -19.32 11.50
N PHE A 827 -41.76 -20.13 10.57
CA PHE A 827 -40.96 -19.68 9.43
C PHE A 827 -41.56 -18.51 8.64
N TYR A 828 -42.87 -18.52 8.36
CA TYR A 828 -43.52 -17.45 7.59
C TYR A 828 -43.65 -16.14 8.38
N VAL A 829 -43.83 -16.23 9.70
CA VAL A 829 -43.84 -15.06 10.59
C VAL A 829 -42.43 -14.49 10.69
N ASP A 830 -41.44 -15.35 10.95
CA ASP A 830 -40.03 -14.95 11.03
C ASP A 830 -39.55 -14.33 9.69
N ALA A 831 -39.97 -14.89 8.56
CA ALA A 831 -39.68 -14.35 7.23
C ALA A 831 -40.28 -12.95 7.03
N ALA A 832 -41.52 -12.72 7.46
CA ALA A 832 -42.15 -11.41 7.39
C ALA A 832 -41.43 -10.38 8.28
N ASP A 833 -40.92 -10.80 9.43
CA ASP A 833 -40.25 -9.92 10.40
C ASP A 833 -38.80 -9.58 10.00
N HIS A 834 -38.08 -10.53 9.38
CA HIS A 834 -36.64 -10.42 9.20
C HIS A 834 -36.19 -10.22 7.75
N LEU A 835 -36.92 -10.72 6.74
CA LEU A 835 -36.48 -10.61 5.34
C LEU A 835 -36.72 -9.20 4.77
N PRO A 836 -35.76 -8.64 4.01
CA PRO A 836 -35.89 -7.31 3.42
C PRO A 836 -37.13 -7.21 2.51
N GLY A 837 -37.85 -6.09 2.59
CA GLY A 837 -39.01 -5.81 1.73
C GLY A 837 -40.30 -6.59 2.06
N LEU A 838 -40.28 -7.45 3.10
CA LEU A 838 -41.44 -8.25 3.53
C LEU A 838 -42.11 -7.80 4.83
N ALA A 839 -41.54 -6.80 5.51
CA ALA A 839 -42.06 -6.26 6.77
C ALA A 839 -43.56 -5.91 6.67
N GLY A 840 -44.35 -6.46 7.61
CA GLY A 840 -45.79 -6.21 7.71
C GLY A 840 -46.66 -6.92 6.67
N ARG A 841 -46.08 -7.80 5.83
CA ARG A 841 -46.86 -8.64 4.91
C ARG A 841 -47.30 -9.94 5.59
N THR A 842 -48.51 -10.38 5.27
CA THR A 842 -48.95 -11.73 5.63
C THR A 842 -48.38 -12.73 4.63
N LEU A 843 -47.51 -13.62 5.09
CA LEU A 843 -46.88 -14.66 4.27
C LEU A 843 -47.48 -16.03 4.55
N SER A 844 -47.46 -16.87 3.53
CA SER A 844 -48.00 -18.24 3.53
C SER A 844 -47.19 -19.12 2.57
N TYR A 845 -47.47 -20.43 2.58
CA TYR A 845 -46.77 -21.43 1.77
C TYR A 845 -46.86 -21.21 0.25
N ASP A 846 -47.88 -20.48 -0.21
CA ASP A 846 -48.17 -20.15 -1.61
C ASP A 846 -47.77 -18.71 -1.96
N SER A 847 -47.15 -17.97 -1.03
CA SER A 847 -46.57 -16.67 -1.33
C SER A 847 -45.46 -16.83 -2.38
N PRO A 848 -45.53 -16.16 -3.55
CA PRO A 848 -44.61 -16.41 -4.67
C PRO A 848 -43.12 -16.37 -4.29
N VAL A 849 -42.75 -15.45 -3.41
CA VAL A 849 -41.37 -15.23 -2.94
C VAL A 849 -40.81 -16.36 -2.05
N LEU A 850 -41.64 -17.30 -1.60
CA LEU A 850 -41.25 -18.44 -0.75
C LEU A 850 -41.71 -19.80 -1.31
N ALA A 851 -42.61 -19.80 -2.30
CA ALA A 851 -43.29 -21.00 -2.79
C ALA A 851 -42.36 -22.00 -3.50
N SER A 852 -41.18 -21.58 -3.94
CA SER A 852 -40.14 -22.46 -4.53
C SER A 852 -39.63 -23.51 -3.54
N GLY A 853 -39.66 -23.19 -2.25
CA GLY A 853 -39.11 -23.99 -1.15
C GLY A 853 -37.59 -23.86 -0.94
N GLN A 854 -36.85 -23.14 -1.79
CA GLN A 854 -35.39 -23.03 -1.62
C GLN A 854 -35.00 -22.27 -0.35
N THR A 855 -35.67 -21.14 -0.08
CA THR A 855 -35.49 -20.37 1.15
C THR A 855 -35.75 -21.22 2.40
N ALA A 856 -36.79 -22.06 2.37
CA ALA A 856 -37.14 -22.97 3.46
C ALA A 856 -36.08 -24.07 3.67
N LEU A 857 -35.59 -24.69 2.59
CA LEU A 857 -34.56 -25.72 2.65
C LEU A 857 -33.22 -25.17 3.16
N ALA A 858 -32.80 -24.00 2.71
CA ALA A 858 -31.56 -23.36 3.15
C ALA A 858 -31.64 -22.88 4.62
N HIS A 859 -32.80 -22.37 5.04
CA HIS A 859 -33.09 -22.06 6.43
C HIS A 859 -32.96 -23.30 7.32
N ASP A 860 -33.63 -24.39 6.93
CA ASP A 860 -33.65 -25.63 7.71
C ASP A 860 -32.26 -26.30 7.76
N ALA A 861 -31.49 -26.25 6.66
CA ALA A 861 -30.12 -26.74 6.63
C ALA A 861 -29.20 -25.97 7.60
N THR A 862 -29.31 -24.64 7.60
CA THR A 862 -28.56 -23.77 8.50
C THR A 862 -28.90 -24.04 9.96
N ARG A 863 -30.19 -24.19 10.27
CA ARG A 863 -30.67 -24.50 11.62
C ARG A 863 -30.21 -25.88 12.09
N ALA A 864 -30.23 -26.88 11.22
CA ALA A 864 -29.77 -28.23 11.54
C ALA A 864 -28.26 -28.27 11.84
N LEU A 865 -27.44 -27.61 11.01
CA LEU A 865 -26.00 -27.51 11.26
C LEU A 865 -25.69 -26.74 12.53
N TYR A 866 -26.36 -25.61 12.76
CA TYR A 866 -26.22 -24.85 13.99
C TYR A 866 -26.55 -25.71 15.22
N TYR A 867 -27.69 -26.42 15.22
CA TYR A 867 -28.10 -27.24 16.37
C TYR A 867 -27.09 -28.36 16.68
N ALA A 868 -26.49 -28.97 15.65
CA ALA A 868 -25.41 -29.95 15.84
C ALA A 868 -24.12 -29.32 16.42
N ALA A 869 -23.87 -28.06 16.09
CA ALA A 869 -22.71 -27.30 16.56
C ALA A 869 -22.91 -26.70 17.95
N THR A 870 -24.15 -26.64 18.44
CA THR A 870 -24.50 -26.02 19.72
C THR A 870 -25.44 -26.89 20.59
N PRO A 871 -25.19 -28.19 20.76
CA PRO A 871 -25.97 -29.01 21.70
C PRO A 871 -25.96 -28.35 23.08
N HIS A 872 -27.14 -28.25 23.68
CA HIS A 872 -27.36 -27.56 24.97
C HIS A 872 -26.90 -26.09 24.97
N ASP A 873 -26.89 -25.43 23.80
CA ASP A 873 -26.42 -24.06 23.63
C ASP A 873 -24.96 -23.87 24.06
N THR A 874 -24.11 -24.86 23.74
CA THR A 874 -22.65 -24.82 23.99
C THR A 874 -21.87 -25.04 22.69
N PRO A 875 -20.92 -24.15 22.33
CA PRO A 875 -20.23 -24.24 21.05
C PRO A 875 -19.35 -25.50 20.98
N GLN A 876 -19.41 -26.20 19.85
CA GLN A 876 -18.67 -27.43 19.61
C GLN A 876 -17.63 -27.26 18.50
N SER A 877 -16.61 -28.11 18.54
CA SER A 877 -15.63 -28.21 17.45
C SER A 877 -16.26 -28.80 16.17
N ARG A 878 -15.69 -28.52 15.00
CA ARG A 878 -16.15 -29.10 13.71
C ARG A 878 -16.27 -30.64 13.72
N ALA A 879 -15.36 -31.33 14.41
CA ALA A 879 -15.37 -32.79 14.52
C ALA A 879 -16.55 -33.27 15.38
N ALA A 880 -16.81 -32.60 16.50
CA ALA A 880 -17.98 -32.87 17.34
C ALA A 880 -19.28 -32.52 16.60
N THR A 881 -19.35 -31.38 15.90
CA THR A 881 -20.49 -31.00 15.05
C THR A 881 -20.83 -32.07 14.03
N TRP A 882 -19.82 -32.63 13.33
CA TRP A 882 -20.05 -33.71 12.37
C TRP A 882 -20.67 -34.95 13.03
N VAL A 883 -20.18 -35.37 14.20
CA VAL A 883 -20.78 -36.48 14.95
C VAL A 883 -22.20 -36.14 15.43
N ASN A 884 -22.39 -34.96 16.00
CA ASN A 884 -23.66 -34.48 16.55
C ASN A 884 -24.74 -34.28 15.49
N LEU A 885 -24.39 -34.08 14.21
CA LEU A 885 -25.39 -34.07 13.14
C LEU A 885 -26.23 -35.35 13.14
N ARG A 886 -25.66 -36.49 13.53
CA ARG A 886 -26.38 -37.77 13.66
C ARG A 886 -27.28 -37.86 14.88
N THR A 887 -27.33 -36.83 15.73
CA THR A 887 -28.28 -36.73 16.85
C THR A 887 -29.32 -35.64 16.61
N VAL A 888 -29.27 -34.94 15.47
CA VAL A 888 -30.19 -33.85 15.16
C VAL A 888 -31.57 -34.41 14.84
N ARG A 889 -32.55 -33.95 15.62
CA ARG A 889 -33.98 -34.07 15.34
C ARG A 889 -34.68 -32.78 15.76
N ILE A 890 -35.16 -32.01 14.78
CA ILE A 890 -35.78 -30.70 15.00
C ILE A 890 -37.17 -30.71 14.38
N GLU A 891 -38.19 -30.48 15.20
CA GLU A 891 -39.59 -30.41 14.79
C GLU A 891 -40.01 -28.95 14.56
N GLY A 892 -41.07 -28.72 13.77
CA GLY A 892 -41.60 -27.37 13.51
C GLY A 892 -40.75 -26.51 12.57
N MET A 893 -39.86 -27.14 11.80
CA MET A 893 -39.03 -26.49 10.78
C MET A 893 -39.86 -26.10 9.55
N ALA A 894 -39.31 -25.30 8.65
CA ALA A 894 -40.03 -24.75 7.51
C ALA A 894 -40.56 -25.85 6.57
N THR A 895 -39.84 -26.97 6.47
CA THR A 895 -40.19 -28.14 5.65
C THR A 895 -40.80 -29.30 6.45
N GLY A 896 -40.90 -29.19 7.78
CA GLY A 896 -41.43 -30.23 8.67
C GLY A 896 -40.49 -30.60 9.81
N THR A 897 -40.16 -31.89 9.93
CA THR A 897 -39.17 -32.38 10.91
C THR A 897 -37.88 -32.75 10.20
N ILE A 898 -36.78 -32.12 10.60
CA ILE A 898 -35.43 -32.50 10.14
C ILE A 898 -34.89 -33.56 11.10
N ASP A 899 -34.72 -34.78 10.61
CA ASP A 899 -34.25 -35.93 11.40
C ASP A 899 -33.08 -36.62 10.71
N PHE A 900 -31.93 -36.61 11.36
CA PHE A 900 -30.70 -37.29 10.95
C PHE A 900 -30.35 -38.47 11.87
N THR A 901 -31.15 -38.77 12.89
CA THR A 901 -30.88 -39.84 13.86
C THR A 901 -30.85 -41.24 13.22
N GLY A 902 -31.63 -41.43 12.15
CA GLY A 902 -31.64 -42.64 11.34
C GLY A 902 -30.77 -42.58 10.08
N ALA A 903 -29.96 -41.53 9.89
CA ALA A 903 -29.18 -41.38 8.66
C ALA A 903 -27.95 -42.34 8.69
N PRO A 904 -27.78 -43.21 7.67
CA PRO A 904 -26.61 -44.10 7.61
C PRO A 904 -25.32 -43.32 7.32
N LEU A 905 -24.15 -43.96 7.48
CA LEU A 905 -22.85 -43.35 7.19
C LEU A 905 -22.57 -43.20 5.69
N TYR A 906 -22.99 -44.19 4.91
CA TYR A 906 -22.78 -44.29 3.47
C TYR A 906 -24.06 -44.78 2.81
N GLY A 907 -25.09 -43.94 2.83
CA GLY A 907 -26.41 -44.30 2.33
C GLY A 907 -27.40 -43.14 2.40
N ASP A 908 -28.52 -43.33 1.72
CA ASP A 908 -29.59 -42.33 1.75
C ASP A 908 -30.34 -42.43 3.07
N ARG A 909 -30.57 -41.29 3.72
CA ARG A 909 -31.54 -41.24 4.82
C ARG A 909 -32.97 -41.39 4.29
N THR A 910 -33.91 -41.64 5.17
CA THR A 910 -35.35 -41.59 4.90
C THR A 910 -35.98 -40.32 5.52
N GLY A 911 -37.24 -40.04 5.17
CA GLY A 911 -37.96 -38.91 5.74
C GLY A 911 -37.63 -37.55 5.11
N GLN A 912 -37.08 -37.52 3.89
CA GLN A 912 -37.06 -36.30 3.07
C GLN A 912 -38.49 -35.91 2.68
N SER A 913 -38.74 -34.61 2.53
CA SER A 913 -40.01 -34.14 2.00
C SER A 913 -40.10 -34.39 0.49
N ILE A 914 -41.33 -34.59 0.00
CA ILE A 914 -41.62 -34.64 -1.43
C ILE A 914 -43.05 -34.23 -1.70
N VAL A 915 -43.25 -33.57 -2.83
CA VAL A 915 -44.57 -33.35 -3.42
C VAL A 915 -44.51 -33.83 -4.87
N LEU A 916 -45.47 -34.66 -5.28
CA LEU A 916 -45.69 -34.96 -6.70
C LEU A 916 -46.83 -34.06 -7.18
N LYS A 917 -46.56 -33.22 -8.16
CA LYS A 917 -47.51 -32.28 -8.73
C LYS A 917 -47.92 -32.70 -10.14
N GLU A 918 -49.14 -32.36 -10.50
CA GLU A 918 -49.72 -32.47 -11.84
C GLU A 918 -50.04 -31.07 -12.33
N VAL A 919 -49.61 -30.74 -13.55
CA VAL A 919 -49.88 -29.50 -14.24
C VAL A 919 -50.58 -29.84 -15.54
N HIS A 920 -51.74 -29.22 -15.77
CA HIS A 920 -52.52 -29.40 -16.98
C HIS A 920 -52.96 -28.05 -17.54
N ARG A 921 -53.17 -28.03 -18.85
CA ARG A 921 -53.71 -26.87 -19.55
C ARG A 921 -55.21 -26.77 -19.32
N THR A 922 -55.68 -25.57 -19.00
CA THR A 922 -57.10 -25.26 -18.86
C THR A 922 -57.73 -24.87 -20.21
N ALA A 923 -59.05 -24.80 -20.29
CA ALA A 923 -59.77 -24.46 -21.53
C ALA A 923 -59.52 -23.02 -22.03
N ASP A 924 -59.18 -22.09 -21.13
CA ASP A 924 -58.75 -20.72 -21.42
C ASP A 924 -57.27 -20.63 -21.85
N GLY A 925 -56.56 -21.76 -21.92
CA GLY A 925 -55.17 -21.84 -22.34
C GLY A 925 -54.15 -21.46 -21.27
N THR A 926 -54.59 -21.28 -20.03
CA THR A 926 -53.73 -21.11 -18.85
C THR A 926 -53.38 -22.48 -18.25
N SER A 927 -52.90 -22.52 -17.02
CA SER A 927 -52.50 -23.76 -16.35
C SER A 927 -52.97 -23.83 -14.92
N GLU A 928 -53.31 -25.06 -14.53
CA GLU A 928 -53.70 -25.41 -13.18
C GLU A 928 -52.74 -26.45 -12.62
N THR A 929 -52.30 -26.21 -11.38
CA THR A 929 -51.40 -27.11 -10.66
C THR A 929 -52.15 -27.81 -9.52
N HIS A 930 -52.02 -29.13 -9.42
CA HIS A 930 -52.62 -29.96 -8.38
C HIS A 930 -51.57 -30.84 -7.70
N VAL A 931 -51.66 -31.00 -6.38
CA VAL A 931 -50.82 -31.96 -5.64
C VAL A 931 -51.42 -33.35 -5.75
N VAL A 932 -50.74 -34.27 -6.44
CA VAL A 932 -51.16 -35.68 -6.58
C VAL A 932 -51.00 -36.40 -5.25
N CYS A 933 -49.81 -36.34 -4.66
CA CYS A 933 -49.52 -36.89 -3.34
C CYS A 933 -48.26 -36.24 -2.76
N SER A 934 -48.06 -36.37 -1.45
CA SER A 934 -46.91 -35.75 -0.79
C SER A 934 -46.56 -36.35 0.58
N ARG A 935 -45.34 -36.05 1.02
CA ARG A 935 -44.80 -36.29 2.37
C ARG A 935 -44.12 -35.02 2.88
N ILE A 936 -44.43 -34.68 4.12
CA ILE A 936 -43.72 -33.65 4.88
C ILE A 936 -42.37 -34.21 5.37
N ALA A 937 -41.35 -33.36 5.58
CA ALA A 937 -40.09 -33.82 6.14
C ALA A 937 -40.32 -34.51 7.50
N GLY A 938 -39.62 -35.63 7.72
CA GLY A 938 -39.74 -36.50 8.89
C GLY A 938 -40.78 -37.62 8.76
N ASP A 939 -41.64 -37.60 7.74
CA ASP A 939 -42.56 -38.72 7.48
C ASP A 939 -41.85 -39.83 6.70
N THR A 940 -41.54 -40.94 7.37
CA THR A 940 -40.82 -42.08 6.79
C THR A 940 -41.72 -43.11 6.10
N ARG A 941 -43.05 -42.90 6.12
CA ARG A 941 -43.99 -43.85 5.49
C ARG A 941 -43.89 -43.77 3.97
N PRO A 942 -43.81 -44.92 3.25
CA PRO A 942 -43.76 -44.92 1.80
C PRO A 942 -45.03 -44.31 1.21
N LEU A 943 -44.90 -43.63 0.06
CA LEU A 943 -46.05 -43.25 -0.77
C LEU A 943 -46.66 -44.49 -1.42
N THR A 944 -47.98 -44.53 -1.49
CA THR A 944 -48.72 -45.65 -2.09
C THR A 944 -49.42 -45.24 -3.39
N LEU A 945 -49.71 -46.22 -4.24
CA LEU A 945 -50.52 -46.00 -5.47
C LEU A 945 -51.88 -45.36 -5.17
N LYS A 946 -52.50 -45.74 -4.05
CA LYS A 946 -53.81 -45.21 -3.64
C LYS A 946 -53.74 -43.73 -3.26
N GLU A 947 -52.67 -43.33 -2.57
CA GLU A 947 -52.46 -41.93 -2.21
C GLU A 947 -52.09 -41.08 -3.42
N CYS A 948 -51.32 -41.63 -4.36
CA CYS A 948 -50.88 -40.94 -5.57
C CYS A 948 -51.81 -41.16 -6.76
N ALA A 949 -53.12 -41.30 -6.53
CA ALA A 949 -54.08 -41.57 -7.60
C ALA A 949 -54.16 -40.40 -8.60
N ILE A 950 -53.92 -40.66 -9.89
CA ILE A 950 -54.04 -39.63 -10.94
C ILE A 950 -55.50 -39.43 -11.33
N ARG A 951 -55.86 -38.20 -11.72
CA ARG A 951 -57.18 -37.93 -12.29
C ARG A 951 -57.22 -38.55 -13.69
N ARG A 952 -58.13 -39.49 -13.94
CA ARG A 952 -58.34 -39.98 -15.30
C ARG A 952 -59.04 -38.88 -16.10
N PRO A 953 -58.57 -38.55 -17.31
CA PRO A 953 -59.31 -37.66 -18.18
C PRO A 953 -60.72 -38.25 -18.38
N LYS A 954 -61.74 -37.38 -18.26
CA LYS A 954 -63.13 -37.76 -18.51
C LYS A 954 -63.36 -38.00 -19.99
#